data_AF-A0A1I1GCC8-F1
#
_entry.id   AF-A0A1I1GCC8-F1
#
_cell.length_a   1.000
_cell.length_b   1.000
_cell.length_c   1.000
_cell.angle_alpha   90.00
_cell.angle_beta   90.00
_cell.angle_gamma   90.00
#
_symmetry.space_group_name_H-M   'P 1'
#
loop_
_entity.id
_entity.type
_entity.pdbx_description
1 polymer ?
#
loop_
_entity_poly.entity_id
_entity_poly.type
_entity_poly.pdbx_seq_one_letter_code
_entity_poly.pdbx_strand_id
1 'polypeptide(L)'
;MIPLVPIVIGALATIGIGSAVASFIYGELTAEQKILQKEMQDDLASLERDRQNRLQKILEQFEIDESTFLESRDERIVSARKQYFADRQAQSERHIERYITLAHEQIKITEGIRKEIEEGLNRLRTLRRTQKTILRQEAMEHLERELNEAKNKAYGYVQYLKQYEKQLRYRRSQVEEEDLLFSLKLPEDYPYIGKLLFFKKNLLEESLLQHHSRHFISIKYDATDKELLQPLDDEAVVPVIVTEFNRTTYSYDLSIGKGSLKHIAINQSKIGVEAMVKEHTEKKLILLDYKGVTLKLHRKNLENPRKVPPIGAKLRVYPTNWDFALYHPVFVTENYQDSLKSFQFDTLPIVFSAQGTEEFITFLEENGFSNEADEWKIGPIDETSSLIKLQLGDKLIFAVRFIEGARSYFYFEGMLPLEDSFKPEDVFVVMDAEFEMVEEQDIELLSESAYEHMLDLSIMLFKEFKIQQQLNASMEGLSFFTKWTEVTEKLVQYLSKGKEVICDLSETAHSYRLPNAPLFAHEYELLNAEEVRQRLTDLELTGMVEFIVEVNKNQYMSVEFDETVQNLRIYTEASSLVIPTSQLKVYVKNFCYPEIQQLNALNTFRSGQLVNGQLQSYTLNSKNIESQKAIVEEINFKNERLTENLAQKEAVEQALQEENIYLVQGPPGTGKTTVIRELMAQYLERYPSARILIVSQANVAIDNVLKGFGKQYEDQMIRCGNVDKIDSQLTFISFDTKYNAYVEKIAQKEEIGPQAEFLTKWKSLIGCGQDRANPIMGELLVKNHQIVGATCLGLMQRKIGLDRVEFDLVIIDEAGKALPAELLIPLNKAKKVVLIGDHKQLPPVVHPALYDTEKIELENRSYCVDDLFATSLFKRLYENCPDTNKQMLNTQYRMPAVIGSMISKFFYEGQLLNGQGTEERPTKYFNRHLNILDLSDEMKYRESTKDSAVTNVYEAQLVAKLVKQVRAKLPMQEKIAVICPYRGQMRCIREALRKEGVDWTQGNIAVNTIDAYQGDEAELVIFCMTRSLRKTPYFSDEARLNVALSRVKNDLLIIGSLRYLQSYGESHILHKIAQYITDHGAILKEEDVLEGELALIEEA
;
A
#
# COMPACT_ATOMS: atom_id res chain seq x y z
N MET A 1 -9.66 26.86 -21.98
CA MET A 1 -8.69 26.70 -20.86
C MET A 1 -9.59 26.71 -19.63
N ILE A 2 -9.99 25.59 -19.06
CA ILE A 2 -9.19 24.69 -18.21
C ILE A 2 -10.11 23.50 -17.84
N PRO A 3 -9.68 22.22 -17.89
CA PRO A 3 -10.56 21.11 -17.49
C PRO A 3 -9.93 20.17 -16.45
N LEU A 4 -8.93 20.61 -15.67
CA LEU A 4 -8.12 19.71 -14.81
C LEU A 4 -7.80 20.23 -13.39
N VAL A 5 -8.19 21.45 -13.03
CA VAL A 5 -7.95 22.07 -11.71
C VAL A 5 -8.29 21.21 -10.49
N PRO A 6 -9.30 20.32 -10.46
CA PRO A 6 -9.74 19.72 -9.19
C PRO A 6 -9.07 18.37 -8.90
N ILE A 7 -8.77 17.60 -9.94
CA ILE A 7 -7.83 16.46 -9.83
C ILE A 7 -6.48 16.99 -9.36
N VAL A 8 -6.11 18.18 -9.82
CA VAL A 8 -4.93 18.92 -9.39
C VAL A 8 -5.04 19.34 -7.91
N ILE A 9 -6.12 19.98 -7.45
CA ILE A 9 -6.27 20.39 -6.03
C ILE A 9 -6.28 19.19 -5.08
N GLY A 10 -7.00 18.11 -5.41
CA GLY A 10 -6.98 16.86 -4.64
C GLY A 10 -5.60 16.21 -4.60
N ALA A 11 -4.89 16.19 -5.74
CA ALA A 11 -3.51 15.70 -5.84
C ALA A 11 -2.50 16.58 -5.09
N LEU A 12 -2.66 17.92 -5.15
CA LEU A 12 -1.84 18.93 -4.47
C LEU A 12 -1.95 18.76 -2.94
N ALA A 13 -3.16 18.51 -2.43
CA ALA A 13 -3.37 18.17 -1.03
C ALA A 13 -2.72 16.83 -0.64
N THR A 14 -2.78 15.81 -1.51
CA THR A 14 -2.13 14.49 -1.26
C THR A 14 -0.61 14.57 -1.26
N ILE A 15 -0.02 15.50 -2.01
CA ILE A 15 1.43 15.76 -1.99
C ILE A 15 1.83 16.88 -1.01
N GLY A 16 0.89 17.40 -0.22
CA GLY A 16 1.14 18.36 0.86
C GLY A 16 1.59 19.74 0.40
N ILE A 17 0.99 20.26 -0.68
CA ILE A 17 1.20 21.62 -1.20
C ILE A 17 0.10 22.55 -0.67
N GLY A 18 0.49 23.69 -0.09
CA GLY A 18 -0.39 24.67 0.54
C GLY A 18 -1.15 25.58 -0.44
N SER A 19 -2.20 26.24 0.08
CA SER A 19 -3.10 27.12 -0.68
C SER A 19 -2.42 28.32 -1.36
N ALA A 20 -1.31 28.80 -0.80
CA ALA A 20 -0.51 29.88 -1.39
C ALA A 20 0.17 29.45 -2.71
N VAL A 21 0.59 28.19 -2.81
CA VAL A 21 1.16 27.63 -4.05
C VAL A 21 0.07 27.45 -5.09
N ALA A 22 -1.11 26.98 -4.69
CA ALA A 22 -2.26 26.84 -5.59
C ALA A 22 -2.65 28.18 -6.23
N SER A 23 -2.76 29.25 -5.43
CA SER A 23 -3.04 30.61 -5.94
C SER A 23 -1.96 31.08 -6.93
N PHE A 24 -0.69 30.79 -6.64
CA PHE A 24 0.44 31.16 -7.49
C PHE A 24 0.44 30.45 -8.87
N ILE A 25 0.06 29.17 -8.89
CA ILE A 25 -0.09 28.38 -10.14
C ILE A 25 -1.07 29.09 -11.07
N TYR A 26 -2.26 29.42 -10.57
CA TYR A 26 -3.32 30.05 -11.36
C TYR A 26 -3.07 31.55 -11.64
N GLY A 27 -2.04 32.13 -11.03
CA GLY A 27 -1.74 33.55 -11.22
C GLY A 27 -2.73 34.48 -10.52
N GLU A 28 -3.40 33.96 -9.49
CA GLU A 28 -4.34 34.71 -8.68
C GLU A 28 -3.65 35.27 -7.43
N LEU A 29 -4.11 36.45 -7.01
CA LEU A 29 -3.73 37.02 -5.73
C LEU A 29 -4.63 36.45 -4.64
N THR A 30 -4.06 36.09 -3.49
CA THR A 30 -4.85 35.77 -2.30
C THR A 30 -5.67 36.98 -1.86
N ALA A 31 -6.70 36.77 -1.02
CA ALA A 31 -7.51 37.88 -0.50
C ALA A 31 -6.65 38.98 0.17
N GLU A 32 -5.66 38.57 0.97
CA GLU A 32 -4.70 39.48 1.61
C GLU A 32 -3.84 40.23 0.58
N GLN A 33 -3.36 39.55 -0.46
CA GLN A 33 -2.58 40.16 -1.53
C GLN A 33 -3.41 41.11 -2.39
N LYS A 34 -4.71 40.83 -2.62
CA LYS A 34 -5.62 41.75 -3.33
C LYS A 34 -5.79 43.05 -2.54
N ILE A 35 -5.94 42.96 -1.23
CA ILE A 35 -6.02 44.12 -0.33
C ILE A 35 -4.72 44.93 -0.41
N LEU A 36 -3.57 44.27 -0.23
CA LEU A 36 -2.27 44.94 -0.28
C LEU A 36 -2.00 45.59 -1.65
N GLN A 37 -2.33 44.91 -2.77
CA GLN A 37 -2.18 45.47 -4.12
C GLN A 37 -3.01 46.75 -4.29
N LYS A 38 -4.22 46.78 -3.73
CA LYS A 38 -5.12 47.93 -3.77
C LYS A 38 -4.60 49.08 -2.90
N GLU A 39 -4.14 48.79 -1.68
CA GLU A 39 -3.51 49.79 -0.80
C GLU A 39 -2.33 50.46 -1.48
N MET A 40 -1.50 49.71 -2.21
CA MET A 40 -0.36 50.25 -2.94
C MET A 40 -0.77 51.15 -4.11
N GLN A 41 -1.85 50.79 -4.83
CA GLN A 41 -2.42 51.64 -5.88
C GLN A 41 -3.02 52.92 -5.31
N ASP A 42 -3.74 52.83 -4.20
CA ASP A 42 -4.32 53.97 -3.50
C ASP A 42 -3.24 54.90 -2.95
N ASP A 43 -2.14 54.35 -2.42
CA ASP A 43 -0.96 55.09 -1.96
C ASP A 43 -0.30 55.87 -3.10
N LEU A 44 -0.13 55.26 -4.27
CA LEU A 44 0.42 55.94 -5.45
C LEU A 44 -0.50 57.06 -5.95
N ALA A 45 -1.81 56.81 -6.00
CA ALA A 45 -2.81 57.81 -6.38
C ALA A 45 -2.93 58.95 -5.34
N SER A 46 -2.62 58.69 -4.07
CA SER A 46 -2.56 59.73 -3.02
C SER A 46 -1.36 60.66 -3.20
N LEU A 47 -0.20 60.09 -3.54
CA LEU A 47 1.04 60.81 -3.87
C LEU A 47 0.84 61.79 -5.04
N GLU A 48 0.23 61.31 -6.13
CA GLU A 48 -0.06 62.14 -7.30
C GLU A 48 -0.98 63.32 -6.95
N ARG A 49 -2.03 63.08 -6.17
CA ARG A 49 -2.97 64.11 -5.71
C ARG A 49 -2.30 65.14 -4.80
N ASP A 50 -1.52 64.70 -3.82
CA ASP A 50 -0.79 65.59 -2.91
C ASP A 50 0.19 66.50 -3.66
N ARG A 51 0.83 65.95 -4.70
CA ARG A 51 1.74 66.70 -5.57
C ARG A 51 1.00 67.75 -6.38
N GLN A 52 -0.08 67.37 -7.08
CA GLN A 52 -0.90 68.31 -7.86
C GLN A 52 -1.44 69.44 -6.99
N ASN A 53 -1.95 69.11 -5.79
CA ASN A 53 -2.44 70.09 -4.83
C ASN A 53 -1.34 71.07 -4.36
N ARG A 54 -0.12 70.59 -4.13
CA ARG A 54 1.01 71.44 -3.74
C ARG A 54 1.49 72.32 -4.88
N LEU A 55 1.63 71.77 -6.09
CA LEU A 55 2.00 72.54 -7.26
C LEU A 55 0.99 73.65 -7.49
N GLN A 56 -0.31 73.32 -7.47
CA GLN A 56 -1.39 74.29 -7.64
C GLN A 56 -1.35 75.40 -6.58
N LYS A 57 -1.12 75.08 -5.30
CA LYS A 57 -0.94 76.10 -4.24
C LYS A 57 0.24 77.04 -4.51
N ILE A 58 1.35 76.51 -5.04
CA ILE A 58 2.51 77.34 -5.39
C ILE A 58 2.18 78.23 -6.59
N LEU A 59 1.54 77.70 -7.63
CA LEU A 59 1.11 78.47 -8.79
C LEU A 59 0.14 79.61 -8.41
N GLU A 60 -0.83 79.32 -7.55
CA GLU A 60 -1.78 80.30 -6.99
C GLU A 60 -1.07 81.37 -6.14
N GLN A 61 -0.10 80.98 -5.31
CA GLN A 61 0.65 81.90 -4.44
C GLN A 61 1.44 82.95 -5.23
N PHE A 62 1.93 82.58 -6.42
CA PHE A 62 2.74 83.47 -7.26
C PHE A 62 1.95 84.06 -8.45
N GLU A 63 0.67 83.73 -8.60
CA GLU A 63 -0.20 84.13 -9.73
C GLU A 63 0.41 83.81 -11.11
N ILE A 64 1.02 82.63 -11.25
CA ILE A 64 1.72 82.18 -12.46
C ILE A 64 1.16 80.85 -12.96
N ASP A 65 1.32 80.60 -14.26
CA ASP A 65 1.09 79.27 -14.82
C ASP A 65 2.30 78.34 -14.66
N GLU A 66 2.09 77.06 -14.94
CA GLU A 66 3.12 76.02 -14.78
C GLU A 66 4.34 76.25 -15.70
N SER A 67 4.12 76.71 -16.93
CA SER A 67 5.20 77.08 -17.85
C SER A 67 6.08 78.20 -17.29
N THR A 68 5.45 79.23 -16.72
CA THR A 68 6.13 80.38 -16.11
C THR A 68 6.85 79.95 -14.83
N PHE A 69 6.29 79.05 -14.04
CA PHE A 69 6.97 78.47 -12.87
C PHE A 69 8.25 77.72 -13.24
N LEU A 70 8.23 76.96 -14.34
CA LEU A 70 9.38 76.19 -14.82
C LEU A 70 10.48 77.08 -15.42
N GLU A 71 10.14 78.19 -16.05
CA GLU A 71 11.09 79.03 -16.81
C GLU A 71 11.51 80.32 -16.09
N SER A 72 10.74 80.77 -15.09
CA SER A 72 10.99 82.04 -14.40
C SER A 72 12.37 82.10 -13.75
N ARG A 73 12.95 83.31 -13.82
CA ARG A 73 14.23 83.69 -13.20
C ARG A 73 14.05 84.54 -11.93
N ASP A 74 12.82 84.82 -11.48
CA ASP A 74 12.58 85.51 -10.19
C ASP A 74 13.14 84.64 -9.06
N GLU A 75 14.01 85.21 -8.22
CA GLU A 75 14.68 84.49 -7.13
C GLU A 75 13.70 83.84 -6.15
N ARG A 76 12.52 84.43 -5.92
CA ARG A 76 11.48 83.87 -5.05
C ARG A 76 10.82 82.64 -5.67
N ILE A 77 10.56 82.68 -6.97
CA ILE A 77 10.01 81.54 -7.73
C ILE A 77 11.07 80.43 -7.86
N VAL A 78 12.33 80.79 -8.11
CA VAL A 78 13.45 79.83 -8.18
C VAL A 78 13.65 79.13 -6.82
N SER A 79 13.53 79.86 -5.70
CA SER A 79 13.61 79.28 -4.36
C SER A 79 12.44 78.33 -4.06
N ALA A 80 11.20 78.74 -4.36
CA ALA A 80 10.02 77.89 -4.23
C ALA A 80 10.09 76.64 -5.11
N ARG A 81 10.60 76.78 -6.35
CA ARG A 81 10.84 75.66 -7.27
C ARG A 81 11.87 74.68 -6.74
N LYS A 82 13.00 75.18 -6.22
CA LYS A 82 14.02 74.32 -5.57
C LYS A 82 13.46 73.56 -4.38
N GLN A 83 12.64 74.22 -3.55
CA GLN A 83 12.02 73.59 -2.39
C GLN A 83 10.97 72.55 -2.80
N TYR A 84 10.11 72.85 -3.78
CA TYR A 84 9.15 71.91 -4.35
C TYR A 84 9.83 70.64 -4.90
N PHE A 85 10.92 70.79 -5.67
CA PHE A 85 11.67 69.64 -6.18
C PHE A 85 12.42 68.87 -5.08
N ALA A 86 12.93 69.54 -4.05
CA ALA A 86 13.57 68.89 -2.90
C ALA A 86 12.56 68.08 -2.07
N ASP A 87 11.37 68.64 -1.83
CA ASP A 87 10.29 67.95 -1.11
C ASP A 87 9.72 66.78 -1.93
N ARG A 88 9.58 66.96 -3.26
CA ARG A 88 9.23 65.89 -4.19
C ARG A 88 10.23 64.75 -4.10
N GLN A 89 11.53 65.05 -4.18
CA GLN A 89 12.58 64.05 -4.10
C GLN A 89 12.59 63.31 -2.75
N ALA A 90 12.43 64.03 -1.63
CA ALA A 90 12.38 63.43 -0.30
C ALA A 90 11.16 62.53 -0.07
N GLN A 91 10.00 62.87 -0.63
CA GLN A 91 8.82 62.01 -0.61
C GLN A 91 9.03 60.76 -1.48
N SER A 92 9.49 60.90 -2.72
CA SER A 92 9.79 59.77 -3.60
C SER A 92 10.80 58.80 -2.97
N GLU A 93 11.84 59.28 -2.28
CA GLU A 93 12.82 58.42 -1.61
C GLU A 93 12.22 57.51 -0.52
N ARG A 94 11.25 57.99 0.27
CA ARG A 94 10.58 57.17 1.28
C ARG A 94 9.76 56.04 0.66
N HIS A 95 9.07 56.34 -0.44
CA HIS A 95 8.30 55.35 -1.17
C HIS A 95 9.21 54.33 -1.86
N ILE A 96 10.31 54.77 -2.47
CA ILE A 96 11.34 53.90 -3.06
C ILE A 96 11.84 52.88 -2.02
N GLU A 97 12.17 53.32 -0.80
CA GLU A 97 12.63 52.41 0.26
C GLU A 97 11.55 51.39 0.69
N ARG A 98 10.29 51.81 0.77
CA ARG A 98 9.16 50.92 1.03
C ARG A 98 9.00 49.87 -0.08
N TYR A 99 9.03 50.27 -1.35
CA TYR A 99 8.90 49.34 -2.49
C TYR A 99 10.10 48.39 -2.61
N ILE A 100 11.32 48.83 -2.28
CA ILE A 100 12.50 47.95 -2.20
C ILE A 100 12.31 46.91 -1.08
N THR A 101 11.80 47.32 0.08
CA THR A 101 11.55 46.41 1.20
C THR A 101 10.49 45.36 0.82
N LEU A 102 9.38 45.80 0.22
CA LEU A 102 8.33 44.91 -0.29
C LEU A 102 8.87 43.95 -1.36
N ALA A 103 9.73 44.42 -2.28
CA ALA A 103 10.36 43.56 -3.28
C ALA A 103 11.21 42.46 -2.64
N HIS A 104 12.01 42.78 -1.60
CA HIS A 104 12.79 41.77 -0.87
C HIS A 104 11.92 40.74 -0.14
N GLU A 105 10.86 41.19 0.53
CA GLU A 105 9.92 40.29 1.23
C GLU A 105 9.25 39.35 0.23
N GLN A 106 8.79 39.90 -0.89
CA GLN A 106 8.13 39.13 -1.94
C GLN A 106 9.08 38.14 -2.63
N ILE A 107 10.37 38.47 -2.79
CA ILE A 107 11.39 37.52 -3.24
C ILE A 107 11.47 36.33 -2.29
N LYS A 108 11.54 36.56 -0.97
CA LYS A 108 11.63 35.48 0.03
C LYS A 108 10.40 34.58 0.01
N ILE A 109 9.21 35.16 -0.09
CA ILE A 109 7.94 34.40 -0.22
C ILE A 109 7.95 33.55 -1.49
N THR A 110 8.31 34.16 -2.63
CA THR A 110 8.32 33.48 -3.94
C THR A 110 9.38 32.37 -4.00
N GLU A 111 10.55 32.56 -3.39
CA GLU A 111 11.58 31.51 -3.28
C GLU A 111 11.10 30.36 -2.38
N GLY A 112 10.33 30.64 -1.32
CA GLY A 112 9.66 29.63 -0.51
C GLY A 112 8.65 28.80 -1.31
N ILE A 113 7.75 29.46 -2.04
CA ILE A 113 6.79 28.82 -2.96
C ILE A 113 7.53 27.94 -3.98
N ARG A 114 8.62 28.44 -4.57
CA ARG A 114 9.41 27.67 -5.54
C ARG A 114 10.00 26.39 -4.94
N LYS A 115 10.51 26.46 -3.71
CA LYS A 115 11.05 25.29 -2.99
C LYS A 115 9.96 24.27 -2.70
N GLU A 116 8.79 24.72 -2.28
CA GLU A 116 7.63 23.85 -2.03
C GLU A 116 7.17 23.15 -3.33
N ILE A 117 7.15 23.87 -4.46
CA ILE A 117 6.88 23.29 -5.78
C ILE A 117 7.94 22.23 -6.15
N GLU A 118 9.24 22.49 -5.88
CA GLU A 118 10.32 21.53 -6.15
C GLU A 118 10.18 20.25 -5.30
N GLU A 119 9.82 20.37 -4.03
CA GLU A 119 9.54 19.24 -3.14
C GLU A 119 8.30 18.46 -3.61
N GLY A 120 7.24 19.16 -4.00
CA GLY A 120 6.03 18.60 -4.58
C GLY A 120 6.28 17.81 -5.87
N LEU A 121 7.08 18.35 -6.79
CA LEU A 121 7.51 17.66 -8.02
C LEU A 121 8.25 16.35 -7.72
N ASN A 122 9.09 16.31 -6.68
CA ASN A 122 9.79 15.09 -6.27
C ASN A 122 8.82 14.03 -5.70
N ARG A 123 7.84 14.45 -4.89
CA ARG A 123 6.78 13.57 -4.38
C ARG A 123 5.92 13.01 -5.52
N LEU A 124 5.51 13.89 -6.45
CA LEU A 124 4.69 13.53 -7.61
C LEU A 124 5.40 12.52 -8.53
N ARG A 125 6.70 12.70 -8.80
CA ARG A 125 7.50 11.73 -9.56
C ARG A 125 7.59 10.35 -8.91
N THR A 126 7.51 10.30 -7.58
CA THR A 126 7.47 9.05 -6.82
C THR A 126 6.10 8.39 -6.91
N LEU A 127 5.02 9.16 -6.77
CA LEU A 127 3.63 8.71 -6.91
C LEU A 127 3.28 8.26 -8.33
N ARG A 128 3.85 8.88 -9.37
CA ARG A 128 3.62 8.48 -10.77
C ARG A 128 4.07 7.04 -11.05
N ARG A 129 5.08 6.55 -10.32
CA ARG A 129 5.59 5.17 -10.48
C ARG A 129 4.65 4.10 -9.90
N THR A 130 3.65 4.50 -9.11
CA THR A 130 2.72 3.59 -8.41
C THR A 130 1.29 3.65 -8.95
N GLN A 131 0.99 4.54 -9.91
CA GLN A 131 -0.36 4.65 -10.49
C GLN A 131 -0.62 3.56 -11.53
N LYS A 132 -1.85 3.02 -11.53
CA LYS A 132 -2.26 1.88 -12.37
C LYS A 132 -3.15 2.26 -13.56
N THR A 133 -3.72 3.46 -13.57
CA THR A 133 -4.74 3.88 -14.55
C THR A 133 -4.25 5.00 -15.44
N ILE A 134 -4.63 4.94 -16.72
CA ILE A 134 -4.26 5.93 -17.74
C ILE A 134 -4.68 7.35 -17.34
N LEU A 135 -5.92 7.55 -16.87
CA LEU A 135 -6.43 8.88 -16.46
C LEU A 135 -5.64 9.49 -15.30
N ARG A 136 -5.36 8.73 -14.23
CA ARG A 136 -4.50 9.24 -13.14
C ARG A 136 -3.07 9.49 -13.59
N GLN A 137 -2.53 8.67 -14.48
CA GLN A 137 -1.20 8.90 -15.01
C GLN A 137 -1.17 10.20 -15.83
N GLU A 138 -2.17 10.44 -16.68
CA GLU A 138 -2.31 11.64 -17.51
C GLU A 138 -2.56 12.89 -16.66
N ALA A 139 -3.39 12.81 -15.62
CA ALA A 139 -3.61 13.91 -14.68
C ALA A 139 -2.34 14.28 -13.89
N MET A 140 -1.56 13.28 -13.47
CA MET A 140 -0.26 13.50 -12.82
C MET A 140 0.77 14.08 -13.79
N GLU A 141 0.77 13.65 -15.05
CA GLU A 141 1.61 14.23 -16.11
C GLU A 141 1.22 15.69 -16.40
N HIS A 142 -0.08 16.02 -16.38
CA HIS A 142 -0.57 17.39 -16.49
C HIS A 142 -0.11 18.25 -15.30
N LEU A 143 -0.32 17.76 -14.07
CA LEU A 143 0.12 18.44 -12.86
C LEU A 143 1.64 18.66 -12.83
N GLU A 144 2.42 17.68 -13.32
CA GLU A 144 3.86 17.87 -13.47
C GLU A 144 4.19 19.03 -14.42
N ARG A 145 3.45 19.19 -15.52
CA ARG A 145 3.65 20.32 -16.45
C ARG A 145 3.33 21.66 -15.78
N GLU A 146 2.18 21.76 -15.11
CA GLU A 146 1.76 22.99 -14.41
C GLU A 146 2.72 23.37 -13.29
N LEU A 147 3.16 22.42 -12.47
CA LEU A 147 4.15 22.67 -11.42
C LEU A 147 5.49 23.11 -12.02
N ASN A 148 5.92 22.53 -13.13
CA ASN A 148 7.14 22.97 -13.80
C ASN A 148 6.99 24.38 -14.41
N GLU A 149 5.82 24.72 -14.96
CA GLU A 149 5.54 26.08 -15.43
C GLU A 149 5.52 27.08 -14.26
N ALA A 150 4.80 26.78 -13.19
CA ALA A 150 4.76 27.59 -11.97
C ALA A 150 6.16 27.78 -11.36
N LYS A 151 7.00 26.76 -11.34
CA LYS A 151 8.41 26.86 -10.92
C LYS A 151 9.19 27.88 -11.77
N ASN A 152 9.01 27.86 -13.08
CA ASN A 152 9.69 28.80 -13.99
C ASN A 152 9.11 30.22 -13.89
N LYS A 153 7.79 30.35 -13.69
CA LYS A 153 7.10 31.61 -13.41
C LYS A 153 7.59 32.24 -12.09
N ALA A 154 7.73 31.44 -11.03
CA ALA A 154 8.31 31.86 -9.75
C ALA A 154 9.76 32.33 -9.92
N TYR A 155 10.57 31.57 -10.66
CA TYR A 155 11.93 32.00 -10.99
C TYR A 155 11.94 33.32 -11.76
N GLY A 156 11.12 33.46 -12.80
CA GLY A 156 10.97 34.69 -13.59
C GLY A 156 10.54 35.88 -12.74
N TYR A 157 9.64 35.67 -11.77
CA TYR A 157 9.17 36.73 -10.86
C TYR A 157 10.25 37.17 -9.88
N VAL A 158 11.04 36.24 -9.35
CA VAL A 158 12.23 36.58 -8.56
C VAL A 158 13.22 37.40 -9.39
N GLN A 159 13.45 37.06 -10.66
CA GLN A 159 14.33 37.86 -11.53
C GLN A 159 13.76 39.25 -11.81
N TYR A 160 12.46 39.35 -12.08
CA TYR A 160 11.76 40.63 -12.24
C TYR A 160 11.95 41.53 -11.03
N LEU A 161 11.66 41.02 -9.82
CA LEU A 161 11.78 41.79 -8.58
C LEU A 161 13.21 42.24 -8.31
N LYS A 162 14.21 41.39 -8.55
CA LYS A 162 15.64 41.75 -8.44
C LYS A 162 16.03 42.85 -9.43
N GLN A 163 15.51 42.80 -10.65
CA GLN A 163 15.77 43.82 -11.67
C GLN A 163 15.06 45.14 -11.36
N TYR A 164 13.80 45.07 -10.88
CA TYR A 164 13.01 46.21 -10.42
C TYR A 164 13.73 46.94 -9.28
N GLU A 165 14.15 46.20 -8.26
CA GLU A 165 14.92 46.72 -7.13
C GLU A 165 16.23 47.40 -7.58
N LYS A 166 16.97 46.76 -8.49
CA LYS A 166 18.20 47.31 -9.05
C LYS A 166 17.96 48.64 -9.79
N GLN A 167 16.87 48.75 -10.56
CA GLN A 167 16.53 49.98 -11.28
C GLN A 167 16.15 51.10 -10.33
N LEU A 168 15.32 50.82 -9.31
CA LEU A 168 14.95 51.80 -8.28
C LEU A 168 16.18 52.32 -7.52
N ARG A 169 17.15 51.45 -7.20
CA ARG A 169 18.41 51.86 -6.57
C ARG A 169 19.31 52.69 -7.49
N TYR A 170 19.42 52.31 -8.76
CA TYR A 170 20.30 52.99 -9.72
C TYR A 170 19.79 54.38 -10.11
N ARG A 171 18.47 54.54 -10.24
CA ARG A 171 17.83 55.78 -10.71
C ARG A 171 17.27 56.64 -9.60
N ARG A 172 17.69 56.45 -8.34
CA ARG A 172 17.12 57.07 -7.15
C ARG A 172 16.84 58.59 -7.26
N SER A 173 17.60 59.33 -8.07
CA SER A 173 17.45 60.77 -8.34
C SER A 173 16.63 61.14 -9.60
N GLN A 174 16.17 60.16 -10.37
CA GLN A 174 15.48 60.29 -11.67
C GLN A 174 14.26 59.35 -11.80
N VAL A 175 13.77 58.79 -10.69
CA VAL A 175 12.59 57.90 -10.68
C VAL A 175 11.34 58.74 -10.90
N GLU A 176 10.58 58.43 -11.95
CA GLU A 176 9.25 59.00 -12.18
C GLU A 176 8.17 58.16 -11.45
N GLU A 177 6.96 58.69 -11.29
CA GLU A 177 5.89 58.00 -10.55
C GLU A 177 5.44 56.69 -11.22
N GLU A 178 5.48 56.65 -12.55
CA GLU A 178 5.22 55.43 -13.34
C GLU A 178 6.22 54.30 -13.04
N ASP A 179 7.43 54.65 -12.58
CA ASP A 179 8.46 53.68 -12.20
C ASP A 179 8.20 53.04 -10.81
N LEU A 180 7.30 53.61 -10.01
CA LEU A 180 6.89 53.09 -8.69
C LEU A 180 5.74 52.09 -8.77
N LEU A 181 5.21 51.82 -9.97
CA LEU A 181 4.17 50.82 -10.17
C LEU A 181 4.72 49.44 -9.73
N PHE A 182 4.16 48.86 -8.68
CA PHE A 182 4.57 47.55 -8.17
C PHE A 182 3.43 46.54 -8.31
N SER A 183 3.77 45.33 -8.74
CA SER A 183 2.83 44.24 -8.93
C SER A 183 3.23 43.04 -8.05
N LEU A 184 2.28 42.55 -7.24
CA LEU A 184 2.38 41.33 -6.44
C LEU A 184 2.33 40.05 -7.29
N LYS A 185 2.01 40.18 -8.58
CA LYS A 185 2.11 39.11 -9.59
C LYS A 185 3.19 39.43 -10.63
N LEU A 186 3.70 38.38 -11.29
CA LEU A 186 4.57 38.56 -12.44
C LEU A 186 3.84 39.31 -13.56
N PRO A 187 4.40 40.40 -14.11
CA PRO A 187 3.79 41.11 -15.24
C PRO A 187 3.56 40.20 -16.46
N GLU A 188 2.45 40.43 -17.16
CA GLU A 188 2.04 39.62 -18.32
C GLU A 188 2.99 39.71 -19.51
N ASP A 189 3.78 40.77 -19.60
CA ASP A 189 4.80 41.03 -20.62
C ASP A 189 6.22 40.53 -20.23
N TYR A 190 6.44 40.11 -18.97
CA TYR A 190 7.77 39.69 -18.51
C TYR A 190 8.10 38.24 -18.89
N PRO A 191 9.28 37.94 -19.46
CA PRO A 191 9.56 36.60 -19.96
C PRO A 191 9.89 35.60 -18.85
N TYR A 192 9.52 34.35 -19.10
CA TYR A 192 10.02 33.17 -18.39
C TYR A 192 10.09 32.01 -19.39
N ILE A 193 10.96 31.05 -19.12
CA ILE A 193 11.13 29.87 -19.99
C ILE A 193 9.78 29.17 -20.19
N GLY A 194 9.44 28.84 -21.44
CA GLY A 194 8.18 28.20 -21.82
C GLY A 194 7.00 29.17 -22.03
N LYS A 195 7.15 30.47 -21.73
CA LYS A 195 6.12 31.48 -21.96
C LYS A 195 5.84 31.66 -23.45
N LEU A 196 4.56 31.69 -23.82
CA LEU A 196 4.11 32.05 -25.15
C LEU A 196 3.93 33.58 -25.23
N LEU A 197 4.57 34.21 -26.21
CA LEU A 197 4.50 35.63 -26.49
C LEU A 197 4.06 35.86 -27.94
N PHE A 198 3.53 37.04 -28.22
CA PHE A 198 3.04 37.42 -29.54
C PHE A 198 3.69 38.73 -29.95
N PHE A 199 4.36 38.73 -31.10
CA PHE A 199 5.00 39.91 -31.66
C PHE A 199 4.53 40.14 -33.08
N LYS A 200 4.48 41.40 -33.53
CA LYS A 200 4.35 41.69 -34.96
C LYS A 200 5.63 41.22 -35.69
N LYS A 201 5.51 40.75 -36.92
CA LYS A 201 6.64 40.23 -37.72
C LYS A 201 7.79 41.24 -37.80
N ASN A 202 7.50 42.49 -38.14
CA ASN A 202 8.51 43.55 -38.30
C ASN A 202 9.42 43.74 -37.07
N LEU A 203 8.89 43.48 -35.87
CA LEU A 203 9.63 43.55 -34.61
C LEU A 203 10.62 42.38 -34.43
N LEU A 204 10.34 41.20 -35.00
CA LEU A 204 11.19 40.02 -34.85
C LEU A 204 12.38 39.99 -35.84
N GLU A 205 12.37 40.84 -36.86
CA GLU A 205 13.46 40.96 -37.85
C GLU A 205 14.68 41.73 -37.31
N GLU A 206 14.49 42.55 -36.27
CA GLU A 206 15.58 43.25 -35.60
C GLU A 206 16.59 42.26 -34.99
N SER A 207 17.87 42.63 -34.96
CA SER A 207 18.93 41.76 -34.44
C SER A 207 18.84 41.58 -32.92
N LEU A 208 18.25 42.54 -32.21
CA LEU A 208 18.03 42.52 -30.75
C LEU A 208 16.81 43.41 -30.45
N LEU A 209 15.63 42.80 -30.32
CA LEU A 209 14.43 43.56 -29.97
C LEU A 209 14.52 44.03 -28.51
N GLN A 210 14.36 45.33 -28.30
CA GLN A 210 14.34 45.94 -26.98
C GLN A 210 12.90 46.36 -26.64
N HIS A 211 12.26 45.63 -25.73
CA HIS A 211 10.93 45.98 -25.23
C HIS A 211 11.06 46.59 -23.84
N HIS A 212 10.53 47.81 -23.66
CA HIS A 212 10.30 48.36 -22.34
C HIS A 212 8.98 47.81 -21.79
N SER A 213 9.04 47.07 -20.68
CA SER A 213 7.81 46.73 -19.96
C SER A 213 7.13 47.99 -19.44
N ARG A 214 5.85 47.89 -19.08
CA ARG A 214 5.12 48.98 -18.38
C ARG A 214 5.77 49.43 -17.05
N HIS A 215 6.82 48.74 -16.60
CA HIS A 215 7.53 48.95 -15.34
C HIS A 215 8.99 49.41 -15.57
N PHE A 216 9.27 50.05 -16.71
CA PHE A 216 10.58 50.60 -17.08
C PHE A 216 11.71 49.56 -17.24
N ILE A 217 11.42 48.26 -17.18
CA ILE A 217 12.44 47.21 -17.36
C ILE A 217 12.66 46.97 -18.84
N SER A 218 13.88 47.24 -19.30
CA SER A 218 14.31 46.90 -20.66
C SER A 218 14.62 45.41 -20.77
N ILE A 219 13.91 44.73 -21.66
CA ILE A 219 14.06 43.30 -21.94
C ILE A 219 14.56 43.14 -23.37
N LYS A 220 15.59 42.30 -23.56
CA LYS A 220 16.16 42.00 -24.87
C LYS A 220 15.76 40.60 -25.32
N TYR A 221 15.36 40.47 -26.57
CA TYR A 221 15.00 39.20 -27.19
C TYR A 221 15.82 38.93 -28.45
N ASP A 222 16.08 37.65 -28.73
CA ASP A 222 16.67 37.21 -30.00
C ASP A 222 15.91 35.98 -30.54
N ALA A 223 15.54 36.00 -31.81
CA ALA A 223 14.80 34.90 -32.45
C ALA A 223 15.75 33.96 -33.18
N THR A 224 15.62 32.66 -32.91
CA THR A 224 16.58 31.63 -33.36
C THR A 224 16.31 31.07 -34.75
N ASP A 225 15.05 31.11 -35.21
CA ASP A 225 14.53 30.48 -36.43
C ASP A 225 13.86 31.52 -37.37
N LYS A 226 14.58 32.65 -37.61
CA LYS A 226 14.07 33.81 -38.37
C LYS A 226 13.68 33.48 -39.82
N GLU A 227 14.19 32.40 -40.40
CA GLU A 227 13.79 31.94 -41.74
C GLU A 227 12.28 31.66 -41.85
N LEU A 228 11.62 31.33 -40.72
CA LEU A 228 10.18 31.07 -40.67
C LEU A 228 9.32 32.34 -40.81
N LEU A 229 9.91 33.55 -40.76
CA LEU A 229 9.21 34.82 -40.92
C LEU A 229 8.99 35.21 -42.39
N GLN A 230 9.81 34.67 -43.30
CA GLN A 230 9.79 35.04 -44.74
C GLN A 230 8.41 34.94 -45.42
N PRO A 231 7.57 33.92 -45.15
CA PRO A 231 6.28 33.79 -45.83
C PRO A 231 5.14 34.63 -45.22
N LEU A 232 5.40 35.43 -44.18
CA LEU A 232 4.37 36.16 -43.43
C LEU A 232 4.34 37.66 -43.81
N ASP A 233 3.16 38.28 -43.68
CA ASP A 233 2.99 39.74 -43.86
C ASP A 233 3.62 40.54 -42.72
N ASP A 234 4.04 41.79 -42.96
CA ASP A 234 4.77 42.64 -41.99
C ASP A 234 3.96 42.98 -40.73
N GLU A 235 2.63 43.00 -40.84
CA GLU A 235 1.69 43.21 -39.73
C GLU A 235 1.23 41.90 -39.08
N ALA A 236 1.71 40.74 -39.55
CA ALA A 236 1.30 39.45 -39.00
C ALA A 236 1.76 39.31 -37.54
N VAL A 237 0.85 38.86 -36.67
CA VAL A 237 1.15 38.53 -35.28
C VAL A 237 1.69 37.11 -35.21
N VAL A 238 2.94 36.96 -34.77
CA VAL A 238 3.69 35.72 -34.74
C VAL A 238 3.75 35.19 -33.31
N PRO A 239 3.26 33.96 -33.03
CA PRO A 239 3.44 33.31 -31.75
C PRO A 239 4.87 32.78 -31.61
N VAL A 240 5.54 33.16 -30.53
CA VAL A 240 6.90 32.72 -30.19
C VAL A 240 6.94 32.18 -28.77
N ILE A 241 7.80 31.20 -28.51
CA ILE A 241 8.02 30.70 -27.14
C ILE A 241 9.41 31.10 -26.66
N VAL A 242 9.53 31.50 -25.40
CA VAL A 242 10.82 31.74 -24.74
C VAL A 242 11.49 30.40 -24.44
N THR A 243 12.66 30.13 -25.02
CA THR A 243 13.35 28.84 -24.87
C THR A 243 14.46 28.86 -23.84
N GLU A 244 15.22 29.95 -23.77
CA GLU A 244 16.39 30.05 -22.88
C GLU A 244 16.72 31.53 -22.58
N PHE A 245 17.54 31.76 -21.55
CA PHE A 245 18.14 33.06 -21.28
C PHE A 245 19.65 32.99 -21.54
N ASN A 246 20.10 33.73 -22.55
CA ASN A 246 21.50 33.78 -22.96
C ASN A 246 22.28 34.75 -22.04
N ARG A 247 23.16 34.18 -21.21
CA ARG A 247 23.98 34.94 -20.25
C ARG A 247 25.05 35.80 -20.90
N THR A 248 25.47 35.51 -22.13
CA THR A 248 26.53 36.23 -22.84
C THR A 248 25.98 37.53 -23.43
N THR A 249 24.82 37.45 -24.08
CA THR A 249 24.16 38.60 -24.72
C THR A 249 23.14 39.30 -23.81
N TYR A 250 22.84 38.72 -22.64
CA TYR A 250 21.79 39.17 -21.72
C TYR A 250 20.45 39.35 -22.44
N SER A 251 20.06 38.35 -23.24
CA SER A 251 18.81 38.32 -24.01
C SER A 251 18.09 36.98 -23.88
N TYR A 252 16.78 36.99 -24.10
CA TYR A 252 15.94 35.79 -24.11
C TYR A 252 15.82 35.24 -25.53
N ASP A 253 16.12 33.96 -25.68
CA ASP A 253 16.02 33.27 -26.96
C ASP A 253 14.56 32.90 -27.23
N LEU A 254 14.09 33.18 -28.44
CA LEU A 254 12.75 32.92 -28.92
C LEU A 254 12.78 31.87 -30.04
N SER A 255 11.81 30.96 -30.02
CA SER A 255 11.55 30.06 -31.16
C SER A 255 10.14 30.27 -31.71
N ILE A 256 10.09 30.58 -33.01
CA ILE A 256 8.90 30.75 -33.83
C ILE A 256 8.27 29.39 -34.14
N GLY A 257 9.08 28.38 -34.47
CA GLY A 257 8.60 27.02 -34.78
C GLY A 257 7.94 26.37 -33.57
N LYS A 258 8.59 26.41 -32.40
CA LYS A 258 8.02 25.90 -31.14
C LYS A 258 6.83 26.75 -30.67
N GLY A 259 6.88 28.08 -30.83
CA GLY A 259 5.76 28.96 -30.54
C GLY A 259 4.52 28.65 -31.38
N SER A 260 4.72 28.43 -32.69
CA SER A 260 3.67 27.99 -33.61
C SER A 260 3.07 26.63 -33.22
N LEU A 261 3.90 25.67 -32.81
CA LEU A 261 3.43 24.35 -32.37
C LEU A 261 2.61 24.48 -31.07
N LYS A 262 3.09 25.24 -30.09
CA LYS A 262 2.38 25.45 -28.83
C LYS A 262 1.06 26.19 -29.02
N HIS A 263 1.01 27.19 -29.90
CA HIS A 263 -0.20 27.94 -30.20
C HIS A 263 -1.26 27.10 -30.92
N ILE A 264 -0.89 26.36 -31.98
CA ILE A 264 -1.85 25.64 -32.83
C ILE A 264 -2.12 24.23 -32.31
N ALA A 265 -1.07 23.47 -32.00
CA ALA A 265 -1.21 22.04 -31.76
C ALA A 265 -1.53 21.69 -30.30
N ILE A 266 -1.18 22.56 -29.36
CA ILE A 266 -1.34 22.32 -27.92
C ILE A 266 -2.56 23.09 -27.38
N ASN A 267 -2.75 24.35 -27.78
CA ASN A 267 -3.89 25.14 -27.33
C ASN A 267 -5.16 24.95 -28.20
N GLN A 268 -5.02 24.43 -29.43
CA GLN A 268 -6.12 24.12 -30.35
C GLN A 268 -5.99 22.68 -30.89
N SER A 269 -5.90 21.71 -29.98
CA SER A 269 -5.54 20.31 -30.26
C SER A 269 -6.36 19.67 -31.39
N LYS A 270 -7.65 20.01 -31.55
CA LYS A 270 -8.53 19.52 -32.61
C LYS A 270 -8.03 19.83 -34.04
N ILE A 271 -7.19 20.85 -34.23
CA ILE A 271 -6.71 21.26 -35.56
C ILE A 271 -5.58 20.35 -36.06
N GLY A 272 -4.76 19.80 -35.15
CA GLY A 272 -3.54 19.08 -35.50
C GLY A 272 -2.52 19.93 -36.29
N VAL A 273 -1.37 19.36 -36.60
CA VAL A 273 -0.33 20.02 -37.41
C VAL A 273 0.10 19.15 -38.58
N GLU A 274 0.39 19.79 -39.71
CA GLU A 274 0.92 19.11 -40.89
C GLU A 274 2.45 19.05 -40.79
N ALA A 275 2.98 17.84 -40.57
CA ALA A 275 4.40 17.60 -40.36
C ALA A 275 4.95 16.65 -41.45
N MET A 276 6.20 16.87 -41.86
CA MET A 276 6.83 16.11 -42.95
C MET A 276 7.66 14.94 -42.41
N VAL A 277 7.53 13.75 -42.98
CA VAL A 277 8.33 12.58 -42.63
C VAL A 277 9.80 12.83 -42.97
N LYS A 278 10.67 12.85 -41.95
CA LYS A 278 12.11 13.11 -42.10
C LYS A 278 12.91 11.82 -42.18
N GLU A 279 12.71 10.90 -41.26
CA GLU A 279 13.44 9.63 -41.21
C GLU A 279 12.71 8.54 -40.42
N HIS A 280 13.10 7.28 -40.65
CA HIS A 280 12.62 6.12 -39.92
C HIS A 280 13.73 5.61 -39.00
N THR A 281 13.40 5.35 -37.74
CA THR A 281 14.36 4.79 -36.77
C THR A 281 14.21 3.28 -36.63
N GLU A 282 15.27 2.60 -36.20
CA GLU A 282 15.29 1.13 -35.98
C GLU A 282 14.27 0.65 -34.93
N LYS A 283 13.78 1.53 -34.07
CA LYS A 283 12.87 1.23 -32.95
C LYS A 283 11.37 1.37 -33.27
N LYS A 284 10.95 1.27 -34.54
CA LYS A 284 9.55 1.45 -35.00
C LYS A 284 8.97 2.85 -34.72
N LEU A 285 9.83 3.87 -34.75
CA LEU A 285 9.49 5.30 -34.57
C LEU A 285 9.76 6.05 -35.87
N ILE A 286 8.83 6.93 -36.26
CA ILE A 286 8.91 7.81 -37.43
C ILE A 286 9.17 9.22 -36.91
N LEU A 287 10.21 9.87 -37.42
CA LEU A 287 10.54 11.25 -37.07
C LEU A 287 9.95 12.19 -38.10
N LEU A 288 9.20 13.18 -37.61
CA LEU A 288 8.56 14.20 -38.43
C LEU A 288 9.19 15.56 -38.16
N ASP A 289 9.19 16.43 -39.16
CA ASP A 289 9.61 17.82 -39.07
C ASP A 289 8.38 18.73 -39.19
N TYR A 290 8.17 19.58 -38.19
CA TYR A 290 7.18 20.66 -38.22
C TYR A 290 7.89 21.99 -37.99
N LYS A 291 8.10 22.77 -39.06
CA LYS A 291 8.77 24.08 -38.99
C LYS A 291 10.08 24.03 -38.17
N GLY A 292 10.93 23.02 -38.40
CA GLY A 292 12.18 22.82 -37.66
C GLY A 292 12.05 22.15 -36.28
N VAL A 293 10.83 21.88 -35.81
CA VAL A 293 10.57 21.12 -34.58
C VAL A 293 10.47 19.63 -34.90
N THR A 294 11.28 18.81 -34.24
CA THR A 294 11.25 17.34 -34.41
C THR A 294 10.13 16.71 -33.57
N LEU A 295 9.22 15.99 -34.25
CA LEU A 295 8.12 15.24 -33.64
C LEU A 295 8.38 13.73 -33.75
N LYS A 296 7.84 12.95 -32.81
CA LYS A 296 7.97 11.48 -32.74
C LYS A 296 6.62 10.80 -32.91
N LEU A 297 6.47 10.03 -33.99
CA LEU A 297 5.29 9.23 -34.26
C LEU A 297 5.60 7.75 -34.11
N HIS A 298 4.94 7.06 -33.19
CA HIS A 298 5.05 5.60 -33.10
C HIS A 298 4.29 4.94 -34.24
N ARG A 299 4.84 3.87 -34.82
CA ARG A 299 4.18 3.14 -35.92
C ARG A 299 2.77 2.61 -35.57
N LYS A 300 2.51 2.32 -34.29
CA LYS A 300 1.18 1.89 -33.80
C LYS A 300 0.14 3.02 -33.79
N ASN A 301 0.59 4.28 -33.83
CA ASN A 301 -0.25 5.48 -33.81
C ASN A 301 -0.46 6.06 -35.23
N LEU A 302 -0.04 5.32 -36.27
CA LEU A 302 -0.44 5.63 -37.64
C LEU A 302 -1.92 5.27 -37.82
N GLU A 303 -2.60 5.98 -38.71
CA GLU A 303 -3.99 5.63 -39.10
C GLU A 303 -4.04 4.21 -39.68
N ASN A 304 -2.96 3.79 -40.34
CA ASN A 304 -2.73 2.40 -40.75
C ASN A 304 -1.35 1.89 -40.28
N PRO A 305 -1.27 1.17 -39.14
CA PRO A 305 0.02 0.70 -38.58
C PRO A 305 0.83 -0.23 -39.50
N ARG A 306 0.19 -0.85 -40.50
CA ARG A 306 0.84 -1.76 -41.45
C ARG A 306 1.57 -0.99 -42.56
N LYS A 307 1.14 0.22 -42.91
CA LYS A 307 1.68 1.01 -44.02
C LYS A 307 2.59 2.11 -43.51
N VAL A 308 3.90 2.02 -43.77
CA VAL A 308 4.85 3.06 -43.37
C VAL A 308 4.82 4.19 -44.42
N PRO A 309 4.58 5.44 -44.04
CA PRO A 309 4.61 6.57 -44.97
C PRO A 309 6.04 6.79 -45.51
N PRO A 310 6.21 7.23 -46.77
CA PRO A 310 7.54 7.48 -47.33
C PRO A 310 8.17 8.76 -46.77
N ILE A 311 9.51 8.83 -46.77
CA ILE A 311 10.24 10.06 -46.43
C ILE A 311 9.82 11.18 -47.39
N GLY A 312 9.54 12.36 -46.83
CA GLY A 312 9.01 13.53 -47.54
C GLY A 312 7.47 13.60 -47.60
N ALA A 313 6.75 12.55 -47.18
CA ALA A 313 5.30 12.62 -47.06
C ALA A 313 4.89 13.62 -45.98
N LYS A 314 3.80 14.35 -46.21
CA LYS A 314 3.18 15.21 -45.20
C LYS A 314 2.05 14.47 -44.51
N LEU A 315 2.09 14.45 -43.19
CA LEU A 315 1.09 13.80 -42.34
C LEU A 315 0.45 14.84 -41.45
N ARG A 316 -0.87 14.77 -41.28
CA ARG A 316 -1.55 15.53 -40.25
C ARG A 316 -1.48 14.74 -38.95
N VAL A 317 -0.84 15.33 -37.94
CA VAL A 317 -0.58 14.67 -36.67
C VAL A 317 -0.97 15.53 -35.50
N TYR A 318 -1.34 14.88 -34.41
CA TYR A 318 -1.88 15.49 -33.21
C TYR A 318 -0.94 15.23 -32.03
N PRO A 319 -0.51 16.25 -31.26
CA PRO A 319 0.30 16.05 -30.06
C PRO A 319 -0.39 15.20 -29.00
N THR A 320 0.34 14.26 -28.40
CA THR A 320 -0.15 13.40 -27.32
C THR A 320 0.68 13.53 -26.04
N ASN A 321 1.98 13.82 -26.14
CA ASN A 321 2.83 14.00 -24.96
C ASN A 321 3.97 15.01 -25.23
N TRP A 322 4.15 15.96 -24.31
CA TRP A 322 5.13 17.04 -24.40
C TRP A 322 5.44 17.60 -23.00
N ASP A 323 6.58 18.28 -22.87
CA ASP A 323 6.93 19.08 -21.70
C ASP A 323 6.59 20.56 -21.89
N PHE A 324 6.46 21.32 -20.79
CA PHE A 324 5.93 22.69 -20.81
C PHE A 324 6.72 23.67 -21.72
N ALA A 325 8.04 23.48 -21.85
CA ALA A 325 8.94 24.31 -22.66
C ALA A 325 9.38 23.66 -23.98
N LEU A 326 8.85 22.48 -24.33
CA LEU A 326 9.18 21.75 -25.55
C LEU A 326 10.70 21.50 -25.70
N TYR A 327 11.38 21.12 -24.61
CA TYR A 327 12.79 20.70 -24.68
C TYR A 327 12.92 19.28 -25.22
N HIS A 328 11.92 18.45 -24.93
CA HIS A 328 11.89 17.07 -25.37
C HIS A 328 11.06 16.94 -26.65
N PRO A 329 11.39 15.98 -27.54
CA PRO A 329 10.60 15.76 -28.75
C PRO A 329 9.14 15.45 -28.40
N VAL A 330 8.22 16.12 -29.07
CA VAL A 330 6.78 15.95 -28.87
C VAL A 330 6.34 14.64 -29.51
N PHE A 331 5.67 13.80 -28.73
CA PHE A 331 5.03 12.60 -29.27
C PHE A 331 3.70 12.96 -29.91
N VAL A 332 3.43 12.34 -31.06
CA VAL A 332 2.24 12.62 -31.87
C VAL A 332 1.56 11.34 -32.35
N THR A 333 0.33 11.48 -32.83
CA THR A 333 -0.54 10.44 -33.40
C THR A 333 -1.22 10.94 -34.67
N GLU A 334 -1.58 10.07 -35.62
CA GLU A 334 -2.46 10.44 -36.75
C GLU A 334 -3.95 10.35 -36.37
N ASN A 335 -4.28 9.60 -35.30
CA ASN A 335 -5.67 9.45 -34.86
C ASN A 335 -6.07 10.65 -33.99
N TYR A 336 -6.98 11.50 -34.47
CA TYR A 336 -7.43 12.65 -33.69
C TYR A 336 -8.03 12.26 -32.32
N GLN A 337 -8.70 11.11 -32.23
CA GLN A 337 -9.27 10.57 -30.97
C GLN A 337 -8.20 10.31 -29.89
N ASP A 338 -6.98 9.97 -30.29
CA ASP A 338 -5.88 9.81 -29.33
C ASP A 338 -5.40 11.15 -28.77
N SER A 339 -5.70 12.27 -29.44
CA SER A 339 -5.49 13.64 -28.94
C SER A 339 -6.67 14.21 -28.15
N LEU A 340 -7.86 13.61 -28.27
CA LEU A 340 -9.04 13.93 -27.46
C LEU A 340 -8.92 13.50 -25.99
N LYS A 341 -7.83 12.83 -25.60
CA LYS A 341 -7.47 12.56 -24.20
C LYS A 341 -7.13 13.83 -23.39
N SER A 342 -7.25 15.03 -23.98
CA SER A 342 -7.32 16.31 -23.27
C SER A 342 -8.76 16.84 -23.22
N PHE A 343 -9.46 16.54 -22.13
CA PHE A 343 -10.78 17.01 -21.68
C PHE A 343 -11.29 18.37 -22.25
N GLN A 344 -11.83 18.47 -23.45
CA GLN A 344 -12.54 19.69 -23.90
C GLN A 344 -13.86 19.29 -24.56
N PHE A 345 -14.94 19.35 -23.77
CA PHE A 345 -16.32 19.22 -24.24
C PHE A 345 -16.84 20.61 -24.65
N ASP A 346 -17.72 20.67 -25.66
CA ASP A 346 -18.45 21.90 -25.98
C ASP A 346 -19.67 22.03 -25.02
N THR A 347 -20.77 22.69 -25.39
CA THR A 347 -22.01 22.72 -24.58
C THR A 347 -22.70 21.35 -24.49
N LEU A 348 -23.10 20.95 -23.28
CA LEU A 348 -23.75 19.67 -22.99
C LEU A 348 -25.24 19.87 -22.66
N PRO A 349 -26.17 19.12 -23.27
CA PRO A 349 -27.59 19.33 -23.03
C PRO A 349 -28.07 18.69 -21.72
N ILE A 350 -28.82 19.46 -20.93
CA ILE A 350 -29.69 18.94 -19.86
C ILE A 350 -31.14 19.20 -20.28
N VAL A 351 -31.93 18.14 -20.35
CA VAL A 351 -33.33 18.17 -20.77
C VAL A 351 -34.23 18.39 -19.55
N PHE A 352 -35.17 19.33 -19.68
CA PHE A 352 -36.13 19.69 -18.63
C PHE A 352 -37.57 19.46 -19.10
N SER A 353 -38.40 18.97 -18.18
CA SER A 353 -39.86 19.05 -18.32
C SER A 353 -40.35 20.47 -18.03
N ALA A 354 -41.54 20.83 -18.49
CA ALA A 354 -42.12 22.16 -18.22
C ALA A 354 -42.17 22.50 -16.71
N GLN A 355 -42.46 21.51 -15.86
CA GLN A 355 -42.46 21.68 -14.41
C GLN A 355 -41.03 21.81 -13.84
N GLY A 356 -40.09 21.01 -14.35
CA GLY A 356 -38.68 21.08 -13.94
C GLY A 356 -38.01 22.40 -14.32
N THR A 357 -38.38 22.99 -15.47
CA THR A 357 -37.91 24.31 -15.88
C THR A 357 -38.34 25.40 -14.89
N GLU A 358 -39.61 25.39 -14.46
CA GLU A 358 -40.13 26.35 -13.49
C GLU A 358 -39.44 26.20 -12.13
N GLU A 359 -39.24 24.97 -11.65
CA GLU A 359 -38.53 24.66 -10.41
C GLU A 359 -37.09 25.18 -10.45
N PHE A 360 -36.35 24.90 -11.52
CA PHE A 360 -34.94 25.26 -11.66
C PHE A 360 -34.75 26.78 -11.77
N ILE A 361 -35.57 27.47 -12.58
CA ILE A 361 -35.50 28.94 -12.73
C ILE A 361 -35.83 29.63 -11.40
N THR A 362 -36.88 29.20 -10.70
CA THR A 362 -37.28 29.77 -9.40
C THR A 362 -36.12 29.70 -8.40
N PHE A 363 -35.43 28.55 -8.34
CA PHE A 363 -34.27 28.39 -7.47
C PHE A 363 -33.13 29.35 -7.81
N LEU A 364 -32.82 29.53 -9.10
CA LEU A 364 -31.76 30.45 -9.55
C LEU A 364 -32.08 31.90 -9.17
N GLU A 365 -33.33 32.32 -9.34
CA GLU A 365 -33.81 33.66 -8.99
C GLU A 365 -33.75 33.92 -7.47
N GLU A 366 -34.20 32.96 -6.65
CA GLU A 366 -34.19 33.08 -5.18
C GLU A 366 -32.78 33.18 -4.59
N ASN A 367 -31.79 32.58 -5.24
CA ASN A 367 -30.41 32.50 -4.75
C ASN A 367 -29.44 33.47 -5.44
N GLY A 368 -29.93 34.32 -6.35
CA GLY A 368 -29.14 35.40 -6.95
C GLY A 368 -27.99 34.94 -7.83
N PHE A 369 -28.15 33.83 -8.57
CA PHE A 369 -27.12 33.34 -9.49
C PHE A 369 -26.98 34.27 -10.70
N SER A 370 -25.85 34.99 -10.80
CA SER A 370 -25.50 35.81 -11.96
C SER A 370 -24.09 35.47 -12.45
N ASN A 371 -23.96 34.77 -13.58
CA ASN A 371 -22.71 34.49 -14.33
C ASN A 371 -21.42 34.39 -13.47
N GLU A 372 -21.39 33.46 -12.51
CA GLU A 372 -20.17 33.10 -11.79
C GLU A 372 -19.50 31.88 -12.46
N ALA A 373 -18.18 31.94 -12.65
CA ALA A 373 -17.40 30.82 -13.20
C ALA A 373 -16.98 29.89 -12.06
N ASP A 374 -17.84 28.92 -11.72
CA ASP A 374 -17.56 27.84 -10.79
C ASP A 374 -17.54 26.48 -11.52
N GLU A 375 -16.88 25.48 -10.93
CA GLU A 375 -16.72 24.15 -11.53
C GLU A 375 -17.85 23.19 -11.13
N TRP A 376 -18.16 22.24 -12.02
CA TRP A 376 -19.14 21.19 -11.76
C TRP A 376 -18.52 19.98 -11.09
N LYS A 377 -19.04 19.58 -9.93
CA LYS A 377 -18.83 18.24 -9.35
C LYS A 377 -19.95 17.33 -9.83
N ILE A 378 -19.60 16.18 -10.39
CA ILE A 378 -20.52 15.20 -10.98
C ILE A 378 -20.22 13.83 -10.38
N GLY A 379 -21.22 13.17 -9.79
CA GLY A 379 -21.02 11.89 -9.09
C GLY A 379 -22.32 11.08 -9.01
N PRO A 380 -22.25 9.75 -8.83
CA PRO A 380 -23.44 8.92 -8.71
C PRO A 380 -24.16 9.17 -7.37
N ILE A 381 -25.49 9.07 -7.37
CA ILE A 381 -26.30 9.19 -6.14
C ILE A 381 -26.33 7.87 -5.37
N ASP A 382 -26.31 6.72 -6.07
CA ASP A 382 -26.16 5.40 -5.46
C ASP A 382 -25.23 4.49 -6.28
N GLU A 383 -24.85 3.34 -5.74
CA GLU A 383 -23.89 2.39 -6.35
C GLU A 383 -24.42 1.69 -7.62
N THR A 384 -25.69 1.87 -7.99
CA THR A 384 -26.39 1.04 -8.99
C THR A 384 -27.21 1.80 -10.04
N SER A 385 -27.42 3.10 -9.88
CA SER A 385 -28.40 3.86 -10.65
C SER A 385 -27.78 4.70 -11.76
N SER A 386 -28.58 4.93 -12.80
CA SER A 386 -28.35 5.96 -13.82
C SER A 386 -28.59 7.38 -13.28
N LEU A 387 -28.77 7.57 -11.97
CA LEU A 387 -28.98 8.86 -11.33
C LEU A 387 -27.64 9.47 -10.92
N ILE A 388 -27.41 10.68 -11.40
CA ILE A 388 -26.18 11.44 -11.24
C ILE A 388 -26.53 12.73 -10.54
N LYS A 389 -25.73 13.08 -9.54
CA LYS A 389 -25.77 14.35 -8.86
C LYS A 389 -24.80 15.33 -9.50
N LEU A 390 -25.29 16.52 -9.81
CA LEU A 390 -24.49 17.66 -10.27
C LEU A 390 -24.49 18.73 -9.17
N GLN A 391 -23.32 19.31 -8.91
CA GLN A 391 -23.14 20.38 -7.95
C GLN A 391 -22.24 21.47 -8.55
N LEU A 392 -22.67 22.73 -8.50
CA LEU A 392 -21.89 23.90 -8.89
C LEU A 392 -21.49 24.69 -7.63
N GLY A 393 -20.18 24.76 -7.36
CA GLY A 393 -19.65 25.36 -6.12
C GLY A 393 -20.22 24.69 -4.86
N ASP A 394 -20.56 25.49 -3.85
CA ASP A 394 -21.23 25.03 -2.61
C ASP A 394 -22.70 25.51 -2.51
N LYS A 395 -23.31 25.90 -3.64
CA LYS A 395 -24.58 26.66 -3.65
C LYS A 395 -25.71 25.98 -4.43
N LEU A 396 -25.41 25.24 -5.50
CA LEU A 396 -26.40 24.63 -6.40
C LEU A 396 -26.17 23.13 -6.49
N ILE A 397 -27.20 22.32 -6.20
CA ILE A 397 -27.14 20.85 -6.28
C ILE A 397 -28.47 20.32 -6.84
N PHE A 398 -28.39 19.44 -7.83
CA PHE A 398 -29.57 18.78 -8.40
C PHE A 398 -29.24 17.39 -8.94
N ALA A 399 -30.29 16.58 -9.11
CA ALA A 399 -30.21 15.25 -9.68
C ALA A 399 -30.57 15.26 -11.16
N VAL A 400 -29.82 14.50 -11.95
CA VAL A 400 -30.15 14.17 -13.34
C VAL A 400 -30.13 12.66 -13.55
N ARG A 401 -30.97 12.17 -14.43
CA ARG A 401 -30.92 10.79 -14.92
C ARG A 401 -30.22 10.76 -16.26
N PHE A 402 -29.24 9.88 -16.40
CA PHE A 402 -28.67 9.57 -17.71
C PHE A 402 -29.61 8.65 -18.49
N ILE A 403 -30.00 9.09 -19.68
CA ILE A 403 -30.82 8.32 -20.62
C ILE A 403 -29.90 7.81 -21.73
N GLU A 404 -29.69 6.49 -21.79
CA GLU A 404 -28.86 5.83 -22.80
C GLU A 404 -29.73 5.38 -24.00
N GLY A 405 -29.32 5.75 -25.22
CA GLY A 405 -30.04 5.39 -26.44
C GLY A 405 -29.33 5.85 -27.72
N ALA A 406 -30.07 5.94 -28.83
CA ALA A 406 -29.53 6.48 -30.09
C ALA A 406 -29.15 7.98 -30.00
N ARG A 407 -29.70 8.68 -29.01
CA ARG A 407 -29.45 10.07 -28.64
C ARG A 407 -29.36 10.12 -27.12
N SER A 408 -28.15 10.09 -26.56
CA SER A 408 -27.94 10.06 -25.11
C SER A 408 -27.94 11.47 -24.52
N TYR A 409 -28.58 11.68 -23.36
CA TYR A 409 -28.69 12.99 -22.69
C TYR A 409 -28.92 12.86 -21.17
N PHE A 410 -28.75 13.97 -20.45
CA PHE A 410 -29.15 14.10 -19.05
C PHE A 410 -30.56 14.64 -18.98
N TYR A 411 -31.40 14.03 -18.15
CA TYR A 411 -32.75 14.46 -17.88
C TYR A 411 -32.84 14.97 -16.44
N PHE A 412 -33.31 16.19 -16.23
CA PHE A 412 -33.44 16.79 -14.91
C PHE A 412 -34.52 16.08 -14.07
N GLU A 413 -34.16 15.63 -12.87
CA GLU A 413 -35.08 14.92 -11.95
C GLU A 413 -35.58 15.81 -10.81
N GLY A 414 -34.83 16.85 -10.43
CA GLY A 414 -35.21 17.76 -9.35
C GLY A 414 -34.01 18.33 -8.58
N MET A 415 -34.27 19.35 -7.77
CA MET A 415 -33.29 19.96 -6.89
C MET A 415 -32.95 19.06 -5.68
N LEU A 416 -31.70 19.14 -5.19
CA LEU A 416 -31.25 18.43 -3.99
C LEU A 416 -30.90 19.42 -2.87
N PRO A 417 -31.12 19.07 -1.58
CA PRO A 417 -30.76 19.93 -0.46
C PRO A 417 -29.22 20.03 -0.29
N LEU A 418 -28.74 21.15 0.25
CA LEU A 418 -27.30 21.42 0.42
C LEU A 418 -26.58 20.42 1.35
N GLU A 419 -27.31 19.76 2.25
CA GLU A 419 -26.79 18.71 3.12
C GLU A 419 -26.31 17.48 2.36
N ASP A 420 -26.83 17.28 1.14
CA ASP A 420 -26.40 16.21 0.23
C ASP A 420 -25.16 16.60 -0.58
N SER A 421 -24.49 17.73 -0.30
CA SER A 421 -23.24 18.14 -0.98
C SER A 421 -22.13 17.09 -0.98
N PHE A 422 -21.29 17.11 -2.02
CA PHE A 422 -20.18 16.17 -2.14
C PHE A 422 -19.17 16.35 -0.99
N LYS A 423 -18.95 15.26 -0.26
CA LYS A 423 -17.91 15.15 0.76
C LYS A 423 -16.60 14.70 0.13
N PRO A 424 -15.44 14.97 0.77
CA PRO A 424 -14.13 14.59 0.24
C PRO A 424 -13.96 13.08 -0.01
N GLU A 425 -14.69 12.24 0.71
CA GLU A 425 -14.70 10.78 0.55
C GLU A 425 -15.62 10.25 -0.57
N ASP A 426 -16.50 11.09 -1.12
CA ASP A 426 -17.48 10.66 -2.12
C ASP A 426 -16.81 10.37 -3.48
N VAL A 427 -17.47 9.56 -4.30
CA VAL A 427 -17.06 9.31 -5.69
C VAL A 427 -17.58 10.43 -6.56
N PHE A 428 -16.68 11.21 -7.15
CA PHE A 428 -17.06 12.29 -8.06
C PHE A 428 -15.94 12.62 -9.05
N VAL A 429 -16.34 13.24 -10.15
CA VAL A 429 -15.46 13.88 -11.13
C VAL A 429 -15.78 15.36 -11.10
N VAL A 430 -14.76 16.20 -11.12
CA VAL A 430 -14.96 17.64 -11.26
C VAL A 430 -14.56 18.05 -12.65
N MET A 431 -15.37 18.87 -13.31
CA MET A 431 -15.11 19.35 -14.66
C MET A 431 -15.61 20.78 -14.85
N ASP A 432 -14.95 21.49 -15.77
CA ASP A 432 -15.39 22.75 -16.32
C ASP A 432 -16.16 22.42 -17.61
N ALA A 433 -17.48 22.59 -17.58
CA ALA A 433 -18.40 22.26 -18.66
C ALA A 433 -19.56 23.25 -18.70
N GLU A 434 -19.96 23.66 -19.91
CA GLU A 434 -21.16 24.48 -20.11
C GLU A 434 -22.36 23.55 -20.32
N PHE A 435 -23.39 23.67 -19.47
CA PHE A 435 -24.64 22.94 -19.65
C PHE A 435 -25.69 23.85 -20.27
N GLU A 436 -26.28 23.40 -21.37
CA GLU A 436 -27.39 24.06 -22.05
C GLU A 436 -28.72 23.48 -21.56
N MET A 437 -29.62 24.37 -21.16
CA MET A 437 -30.99 24.00 -20.76
C MET A 437 -31.84 23.78 -22.00
N VAL A 438 -32.42 22.60 -22.16
CA VAL A 438 -33.23 22.23 -23.33
C VAL A 438 -34.60 21.76 -22.88
N GLU A 439 -35.67 22.28 -23.46
CA GLU A 439 -37.02 21.78 -23.18
C GLU A 439 -37.26 20.44 -23.88
N GLU A 440 -38.05 19.57 -23.24
CA GLU A 440 -38.34 18.22 -23.76
C GLU A 440 -38.91 18.21 -25.19
N GLN A 441 -39.64 19.26 -25.57
CA GLN A 441 -40.18 19.44 -26.93
C GLN A 441 -39.12 19.76 -28.00
N ASP A 442 -37.96 20.27 -27.59
CA ASP A 442 -36.89 20.75 -28.46
C ASP A 442 -35.72 19.78 -28.56
N ILE A 443 -35.83 18.58 -27.96
CA ILE A 443 -34.81 17.53 -28.04
C ILE A 443 -34.42 17.27 -29.49
N GLU A 444 -35.36 17.26 -30.44
CA GLU A 444 -35.07 17.01 -31.86
C GLU A 444 -34.20 18.07 -32.55
N LEU A 445 -34.06 19.25 -31.94
CA LEU A 445 -33.28 20.38 -32.47
C LEU A 445 -31.80 20.32 -32.08
N LEU A 446 -31.40 19.42 -31.18
CA LEU A 446 -30.02 19.25 -30.76
C LEU A 446 -29.13 18.76 -31.91
N SER A 447 -27.93 19.35 -32.01
CA SER A 447 -26.93 18.94 -33.00
C SER A 447 -26.47 17.50 -32.79
N GLU A 448 -26.16 16.75 -33.86
CA GLU A 448 -25.60 15.40 -33.73
C GLU A 448 -24.29 15.39 -32.90
N SER A 449 -23.48 16.45 -33.00
CA SER A 449 -22.27 16.62 -32.19
C SER A 449 -22.53 16.70 -30.68
N ALA A 450 -23.66 17.27 -30.25
CA ALA A 450 -24.00 17.35 -28.83
C ALA A 450 -24.27 15.96 -28.24
N TYR A 451 -24.92 15.08 -29.01
CA TYR A 451 -25.19 13.70 -28.58
C TYR A 451 -23.94 12.83 -28.56
N GLU A 452 -23.04 12.99 -29.54
CA GLU A 452 -21.74 12.29 -29.55
C GLU A 452 -20.90 12.66 -28.33
N HIS A 453 -20.78 13.96 -28.02
CA HIS A 453 -20.06 14.42 -26.83
C HIS A 453 -20.68 13.89 -25.54
N MET A 454 -22.01 13.77 -25.48
CA MET A 454 -22.72 13.28 -24.32
C MET A 454 -22.51 11.78 -24.07
N LEU A 455 -22.47 10.99 -25.15
CA LEU A 455 -22.12 9.57 -25.08
C LEU A 455 -20.69 9.39 -24.59
N ASP A 456 -19.73 10.13 -25.14
CA ASP A 456 -18.32 10.08 -24.75
C ASP A 456 -18.12 10.45 -23.26
N LEU A 457 -18.81 11.51 -22.81
CA LEU A 457 -18.81 11.93 -21.41
C LEU A 457 -19.33 10.83 -20.48
N SER A 458 -20.44 10.18 -20.86
CA SER A 458 -21.06 9.13 -20.03
C SER A 458 -20.14 7.93 -19.85
N ILE A 459 -19.53 7.45 -20.94
CA ILE A 459 -18.58 6.33 -20.91
C ILE A 459 -17.38 6.68 -20.02
N MET A 460 -16.89 7.91 -20.10
CA MET A 460 -15.82 8.41 -19.24
C MET A 460 -16.23 8.43 -17.76
N LEU A 461 -17.36 9.06 -17.43
CA LEU A 461 -17.86 9.22 -16.07
C LEU A 461 -18.12 7.87 -15.39
N PHE A 462 -18.88 6.97 -16.02
CA PHE A 462 -19.21 5.67 -15.42
C PHE A 462 -17.99 4.77 -15.25
N LYS A 463 -17.03 4.85 -16.17
CA LYS A 463 -15.75 4.13 -16.02
C LYS A 463 -14.95 4.68 -14.84
N GLU A 464 -14.89 6.00 -14.66
CA GLU A 464 -14.17 6.63 -13.56
C GLU A 464 -14.86 6.38 -12.21
N PHE A 465 -16.20 6.46 -12.14
CA PHE A 465 -16.95 6.13 -10.93
C PHE A 465 -16.67 4.69 -10.48
N LYS A 466 -16.71 3.73 -11.41
CA LYS A 466 -16.39 2.32 -11.12
C LYS A 466 -14.96 2.17 -10.57
N ILE A 467 -13.99 2.91 -11.10
CA ILE A 467 -12.59 2.88 -10.65
C ILE A 467 -12.44 3.53 -9.27
N GLN A 468 -13.04 4.70 -9.03
CA GLN A 468 -12.97 5.39 -7.74
C GLN A 468 -13.68 4.59 -6.64
N GLN A 469 -14.83 3.96 -6.93
CA GLN A 469 -15.48 3.00 -6.03
C GLN A 469 -14.55 1.83 -5.71
N GLN A 470 -13.90 1.24 -6.71
CA GLN A 470 -12.90 0.19 -6.50
C GLN A 470 -11.72 0.66 -5.64
N LEU A 471 -11.28 1.91 -5.79
CA LEU A 471 -10.16 2.49 -5.03
C LEU A 471 -10.54 2.85 -3.59
N ASN A 472 -11.72 3.44 -3.35
CA ASN A 472 -12.25 3.71 -2.02
C ASN A 472 -12.46 2.40 -1.25
N ALA A 473 -13.03 1.39 -1.91
CA ALA A 473 -13.16 0.04 -1.35
C ALA A 473 -11.80 -0.65 -1.12
N SER A 474 -10.75 -0.27 -1.86
CA SER A 474 -9.39 -0.75 -1.66
C SER A 474 -8.61 0.01 -0.58
N MET A 475 -9.00 1.23 -0.19
CA MET A 475 -8.28 2.05 0.79
C MET A 475 -8.35 1.45 2.21
N GLU A 476 -9.49 0.87 2.59
CA GLU A 476 -9.62 0.19 3.88
C GLU A 476 -8.73 -1.06 3.94
N GLY A 477 -8.72 -1.87 2.87
CA GLY A 477 -7.81 -3.00 2.72
C GLY A 477 -6.34 -2.58 2.70
N LEU A 478 -6.00 -1.49 2.00
CA LEU A 478 -4.64 -0.98 1.93
C LEU A 478 -4.16 -0.44 3.28
N SER A 479 -5.07 0.18 4.05
CA SER A 479 -4.82 0.62 5.43
C SER A 479 -4.48 -0.56 6.33
N PHE A 480 -5.24 -1.67 6.25
CA PHE A 480 -4.96 -2.90 6.98
C PHE A 480 -3.55 -3.43 6.72
N PHE A 481 -3.14 -3.58 5.45
CA PHE A 481 -1.80 -4.07 5.11
C PHE A 481 -0.70 -3.04 5.39
N THR A 482 -0.99 -1.74 5.31
CA THR A 482 -0.07 -0.68 5.71
C THR A 482 0.21 -0.74 7.20
N LYS A 483 -0.82 -0.98 8.02
CA LYS A 483 -0.65 -1.13 9.46
C LYS A 483 0.13 -2.39 9.83
N TRP A 484 -0.14 -3.51 9.18
CA TRP A 484 0.69 -4.71 9.32
C TRP A 484 2.15 -4.47 8.91
N THR A 485 2.39 -3.66 7.86
CA THR A 485 3.76 -3.27 7.47
C THR A 485 4.47 -2.53 8.60
N GLU A 486 3.86 -1.49 9.16
CA GLU A 486 4.44 -0.69 10.26
C GLU A 486 4.72 -1.56 11.49
N VAL A 487 3.77 -2.42 11.87
CA VAL A 487 3.92 -3.34 13.02
C VAL A 487 5.07 -4.32 12.79
N THR A 488 5.16 -4.92 11.61
CA THR A 488 6.23 -5.85 11.26
C THR A 488 7.59 -5.15 11.18
N GLU A 489 7.67 -3.92 10.67
CA GLU A 489 8.90 -3.12 10.68
C GLU A 489 9.40 -2.87 12.11
N LYS A 490 8.51 -2.47 13.01
CA LYS A 490 8.84 -2.28 14.43
C LYS A 490 9.28 -3.58 15.10
N LEU A 491 8.63 -4.70 14.76
CA LEU A 491 9.04 -6.02 15.25
C LEU A 491 10.43 -6.43 14.74
N VAL A 492 10.72 -6.22 13.46
CA VAL A 492 12.05 -6.47 12.86
C VAL A 492 13.11 -5.63 13.56
N GLN A 493 12.85 -4.33 13.77
CA GLN A 493 13.77 -3.45 14.49
C GLN A 493 14.03 -3.95 15.92
N TYR A 494 12.98 -4.34 16.63
CA TYR A 494 13.09 -4.88 17.99
C TYR A 494 13.86 -6.20 18.03
N LEU A 495 13.52 -7.18 17.19
CA LEU A 495 14.16 -8.50 17.17
C LEU A 495 15.60 -8.47 16.65
N SER A 496 15.95 -7.46 15.84
CA SER A 496 17.32 -7.24 15.36
C SER A 496 18.25 -6.78 16.48
N LYS A 497 17.70 -6.10 17.50
CA LYS A 497 18.36 -5.92 18.80
C LYS A 497 18.35 -7.27 19.50
N GLY A 498 19.38 -8.07 19.28
CA GLY A 498 19.54 -9.34 19.98
C GLY A 498 19.83 -9.12 21.46
N LYS A 499 20.57 -10.05 22.07
CA LYS A 499 20.92 -9.94 23.49
C LYS A 499 21.85 -8.75 23.73
N GLU A 500 21.59 -8.00 24.80
CA GLU A 500 22.39 -6.83 25.18
C GLU A 500 23.62 -7.21 26.01
N VAL A 501 24.67 -6.41 25.84
CA VAL A 501 25.94 -6.42 26.56
C VAL A 501 26.21 -4.98 26.97
N ILE A 502 26.45 -4.76 28.27
CA ILE A 502 26.71 -3.42 28.82
C ILE A 502 28.22 -3.18 28.79
N CYS A 503 28.64 -2.10 28.15
CA CYS A 503 30.04 -1.73 27.96
C CYS A 503 30.30 -0.36 28.59
N ASP A 504 31.22 -0.31 29.56
CA ASP A 504 31.68 0.93 30.16
C ASP A 504 32.93 1.41 29.41
N LEU A 505 32.89 2.63 28.87
CA LEU A 505 33.89 3.15 27.93
C LEU A 505 34.75 4.25 28.57
N SER A 506 35.99 4.39 28.08
CA SER A 506 36.85 5.55 28.34
C SER A 506 36.24 6.87 27.82
N GLU A 507 36.57 7.99 28.46
CA GLU A 507 36.08 9.33 28.06
C GLU A 507 36.58 9.78 26.69
N THR A 508 37.73 9.28 26.25
CA THR A 508 38.35 9.63 24.96
C THR A 508 38.49 8.38 24.08
N ALA A 509 38.22 8.55 22.78
CA ALA A 509 38.41 7.52 21.76
C ALA A 509 39.57 7.84 20.83
N HIS A 510 40.27 6.79 20.41
CA HIS A 510 41.23 6.87 19.32
C HIS A 510 40.49 6.74 17.98
N SER A 511 40.60 7.74 17.11
CA SER A 511 39.82 7.81 15.86
C SER A 511 40.73 7.80 14.63
N TYR A 512 40.47 6.91 13.68
CA TYR A 512 41.25 6.81 12.43
C TYR A 512 40.40 6.41 11.22
N ARG A 513 40.84 6.79 10.02
CA ARG A 513 40.15 6.49 8.75
C ARG A 513 40.58 5.13 8.20
N LEU A 514 39.62 4.34 7.71
CA LEU A 514 39.92 3.04 7.10
C LEU A 514 40.55 3.22 5.69
N PRO A 515 41.61 2.47 5.34
CA PRO A 515 42.34 2.66 4.07
C PRO A 515 41.52 2.43 2.79
N ASN A 516 40.50 1.55 2.85
CA ASN A 516 39.73 1.09 1.68
C ASN A 516 38.21 1.23 1.85
N ALA A 517 37.74 2.04 2.81
CA ALA A 517 36.32 2.27 3.06
C ALA A 517 36.04 3.74 3.37
N PRO A 518 34.86 4.29 3.02
CA PRO A 518 34.48 5.66 3.35
C PRO A 518 34.07 5.81 4.85
N LEU A 519 34.70 5.06 5.76
CA LEU A 519 34.35 4.96 7.17
C LEU A 519 35.54 5.30 8.07
N PHE A 520 35.24 5.85 9.24
CA PHE A 520 36.13 6.03 10.38
C PHE A 520 35.85 4.95 11.42
N ALA A 521 36.90 4.50 12.11
CA ALA A 521 36.82 3.66 13.29
C ALA A 521 37.13 4.51 14.53
N HIS A 522 36.22 4.50 15.51
CA HIS A 522 36.40 5.10 16.83
C HIS A 522 36.60 3.99 17.86
N GLU A 523 37.79 3.90 18.43
CA GLU A 523 38.20 2.86 19.36
C GLU A 523 38.19 3.39 20.79
N TYR A 524 37.43 2.73 21.66
CA TYR A 524 37.27 3.05 23.08
C TYR A 524 37.83 1.90 23.93
N GLU A 525 38.49 2.23 25.04
CA GLU A 525 38.93 1.24 26.02
C GLU A 525 37.73 0.81 26.89
N LEU A 526 37.59 -0.50 27.13
CA LEU A 526 36.53 -1.08 27.96
C LEU A 526 36.96 -1.15 29.43
N LEU A 527 36.31 -0.37 30.29
CA LEU A 527 36.58 -0.33 31.73
C LEU A 527 36.06 -1.58 32.45
N ASN A 528 35.11 -2.30 31.85
CA ASN A 528 34.50 -3.54 32.37
C ASN A 528 34.79 -4.78 31.49
N ALA A 529 35.97 -4.83 30.86
CA ALA A 529 36.35 -5.86 29.89
C ALA A 529 36.15 -7.32 30.36
N GLU A 530 36.43 -7.65 31.62
CA GLU A 530 36.26 -9.02 32.14
C GLU A 530 34.78 -9.47 32.18
N GLU A 531 33.88 -8.57 32.61
CA GLU A 531 32.44 -8.83 32.67
C GLU A 531 31.85 -8.98 31.25
N VAL A 532 32.26 -8.11 30.33
CA VAL A 532 31.89 -8.18 28.91
C VAL A 532 32.34 -9.52 28.31
N ARG A 533 33.58 -9.94 28.57
CA ARG A 533 34.12 -11.21 28.05
C ARG A 533 33.37 -12.42 28.57
N GLN A 534 33.06 -12.45 29.87
CA GLN A 534 32.26 -13.53 30.46
C GLN A 534 30.87 -13.57 29.81
N ARG A 535 30.24 -12.39 29.66
CA ARG A 535 28.92 -12.30 29.04
C ARG A 535 28.92 -12.82 27.61
N LEU A 536 29.90 -12.42 26.79
CA LEU A 536 30.02 -12.92 25.40
C LEU A 536 30.22 -14.44 25.34
N THR A 537 30.91 -15.03 26.32
CA THR A 537 31.12 -16.48 26.41
C THR A 537 29.81 -17.21 26.76
N ASP A 538 29.04 -16.70 27.72
CA ASP A 538 27.72 -17.23 28.11
C ASP A 538 26.69 -17.20 26.96
N LEU A 539 26.93 -16.36 25.96
CA LEU A 539 26.05 -16.22 24.80
C LEU A 539 26.25 -17.31 23.74
N GLU A 540 27.21 -18.22 23.90
CA GLU A 540 27.50 -19.35 22.99
C GLU A 540 27.58 -18.90 21.51
N LEU A 541 28.31 -17.81 21.27
CA LEU A 541 28.40 -17.20 19.95
C LEU A 541 29.20 -18.08 18.98
N THR A 542 28.52 -18.81 18.08
CA THR A 542 29.15 -19.64 17.03
C THR A 542 29.26 -18.89 15.70
N GLY A 543 30.48 -18.72 15.16
CA GLY A 543 30.74 -18.10 13.84
C GLY A 543 31.04 -16.60 13.90
N MET A 544 31.04 -15.92 12.73
CA MET A 544 31.17 -14.45 12.67
C MET A 544 29.89 -13.78 13.20
N VAL A 545 30.02 -13.05 14.30
CA VAL A 545 28.93 -12.32 14.95
C VAL A 545 29.12 -10.82 14.74
N GLU A 546 28.06 -10.15 14.28
CA GLU A 546 28.04 -8.70 14.13
C GLU A 546 27.45 -8.07 15.40
N PHE A 547 28.00 -6.95 15.85
CA PHE A 547 27.45 -6.18 16.96
C PHE A 547 26.97 -4.82 16.47
N ILE A 548 25.96 -4.28 17.15
CA ILE A 548 25.42 -2.95 16.88
C ILE A 548 25.25 -2.15 18.17
N VAL A 549 25.38 -0.84 18.07
CA VAL A 549 25.07 0.10 19.16
C VAL A 549 24.06 1.12 18.69
N GLU A 550 23.13 1.48 19.56
CA GLU A 550 22.23 2.61 19.38
C GLU A 550 22.86 3.87 20.00
N VAL A 551 23.29 4.81 19.15
CA VAL A 551 23.96 6.05 19.61
C VAL A 551 22.95 7.19 19.82
N ASN A 552 21.93 7.25 18.96
CA ASN A 552 20.77 8.13 19.05
C ASN A 552 19.50 7.33 18.74
N LYS A 553 18.31 7.80 19.15
CA LYS A 553 17.03 7.13 18.81
C LYS A 553 16.99 6.76 17.33
N ASN A 554 16.92 5.47 17.03
CA ASN A 554 16.88 4.87 15.68
C ASN A 554 18.16 5.01 14.82
N GLN A 555 19.32 5.37 15.39
CA GLN A 555 20.60 5.38 14.68
C GLN A 555 21.52 4.29 15.22
N TYR A 556 21.72 3.24 14.42
CA TYR A 556 22.58 2.10 14.75
C TYR A 556 23.91 2.19 14.04
N MET A 557 24.99 1.89 14.75
CA MET A 557 26.33 1.79 14.18
C MET A 557 26.87 0.37 14.36
N SER A 558 27.71 -0.08 13.42
CA SER A 558 28.36 -1.38 13.53
C SER A 558 29.49 -1.30 14.54
N VAL A 559 29.61 -2.36 15.35
CA VAL A 559 30.56 -2.42 16.45
C VAL A 559 31.35 -3.72 16.37
N GLU A 560 32.61 -3.67 16.75
CA GLU A 560 33.50 -4.82 16.83
C GLU A 560 34.33 -4.76 18.12
N PHE A 561 34.47 -5.90 18.78
CA PHE A 561 35.42 -6.08 19.87
C PHE A 561 36.76 -6.51 19.26
N ASP A 562 37.87 -5.98 19.77
CA ASP A 562 39.18 -6.53 19.43
C ASP A 562 39.33 -7.98 19.93
N GLU A 563 40.35 -8.70 19.44
CA GLU A 563 40.56 -10.13 19.77
C GLU A 563 40.67 -10.40 21.29
N THR A 564 41.08 -9.39 22.07
CA THR A 564 41.24 -9.49 23.52
C THR A 564 40.02 -8.99 24.30
N VAL A 565 39.02 -8.41 23.64
CA VAL A 565 37.84 -7.78 24.24
C VAL A 565 38.23 -6.69 25.25
N GLN A 566 39.32 -5.97 24.97
CA GLN A 566 39.79 -4.81 25.74
C GLN A 566 39.33 -3.51 25.12
N ASN A 567 39.07 -3.51 23.80
CA ASN A 567 38.69 -2.33 23.06
C ASN A 567 37.39 -2.57 22.27
N LEU A 568 36.57 -1.53 22.21
CA LEU A 568 35.35 -1.48 21.41
C LEU A 568 35.55 -0.51 20.24
N ARG A 569 35.39 -0.99 19.01
CA ARG A 569 35.47 -0.18 17.79
C ARG A 569 34.09 0.10 17.25
N ILE A 570 33.76 1.36 17.06
CA ILE A 570 32.51 1.81 16.44
C ILE A 570 32.82 2.40 15.05
N TYR A 571 32.13 1.90 14.03
CA TYR A 571 32.32 2.32 12.64
C TYR A 571 31.26 3.32 12.19
N THR A 572 31.68 4.46 11.63
CA THR A 572 30.79 5.56 11.19
C THR A 572 31.39 6.35 10.02
N GLU A 573 30.58 7.12 9.29
CA GLU A 573 31.05 8.02 8.22
C GLU A 573 31.64 9.34 8.76
N ALA A 574 31.34 9.69 10.02
CA ALA A 574 31.79 10.92 10.64
C ALA A 574 33.24 10.81 11.16
N SER A 575 34.02 11.89 11.03
CA SER A 575 35.39 11.95 11.56
C SER A 575 35.46 12.09 13.09
N SER A 576 34.33 12.39 13.74
CA SER A 576 34.20 12.48 15.19
C SER A 576 32.84 11.94 15.63
N LEU A 577 32.84 11.12 16.69
CA LEU A 577 31.66 10.53 17.29
C LEU A 577 31.54 11.02 18.74
N VAL A 578 30.36 11.54 19.10
CA VAL A 578 30.04 11.93 20.48
C VAL A 578 29.09 10.88 21.04
N ILE A 579 29.51 10.18 22.09
CA ILE A 579 28.66 9.22 22.80
C ILE A 579 28.04 9.96 24.00
N PRO A 580 26.70 9.92 24.16
CA PRO A 580 26.02 10.69 25.19
C PRO A 580 26.26 10.18 26.63
N THR A 581 26.74 8.95 26.80
CA THR A 581 26.95 8.29 28.09
C THR A 581 28.24 7.48 28.12
N SER A 582 28.92 7.42 29.27
CA SER A 582 30.10 6.56 29.48
C SER A 582 29.76 5.07 29.52
N GLN A 583 28.48 4.74 29.73
CA GLN A 583 27.96 3.39 29.67
C GLN A 583 27.14 3.22 28.38
N LEU A 584 27.46 2.18 27.61
CA LEU A 584 26.91 1.90 26.31
C LEU A 584 26.25 0.53 26.29
N LYS A 585 25.07 0.42 25.65
CA LYS A 585 24.43 -0.86 25.39
C LYS A 585 24.79 -1.34 23.98
N VAL A 586 25.59 -2.41 23.91
CA VAL A 586 25.95 -3.09 22.67
C VAL A 586 25.04 -4.31 22.51
N TYR A 587 24.45 -4.48 21.34
CA TYR A 587 23.57 -5.60 21.05
C TYR A 587 24.25 -6.56 20.09
N VAL A 588 24.11 -7.86 20.35
CA VAL A 588 24.39 -8.89 19.35
C VAL A 588 23.38 -8.70 18.21
N LYS A 589 23.84 -8.40 17.00
CA LYS A 589 22.96 -8.23 15.85
C LYS A 589 22.34 -9.57 15.51
N ASN A 590 21.02 -9.68 15.68
CA ASN A 590 20.30 -10.88 15.33
C ASN A 590 19.65 -10.71 13.95
N PHE A 591 19.83 -11.68 13.06
CA PHE A 591 19.16 -11.67 11.77
C PHE A 591 17.82 -12.38 11.88
N CYS A 592 16.76 -11.62 12.16
CA CYS A 592 15.36 -12.07 12.19
C CYS A 592 14.83 -12.34 10.76
N TYR A 593 15.45 -13.31 10.09
CA TYR A 593 15.20 -13.61 8.68
C TYR A 593 13.72 -13.92 8.37
N PRO A 594 12.96 -14.67 9.20
CA PRO A 594 11.52 -14.88 8.98
C PRO A 594 10.73 -13.56 8.94
N GLU A 595 10.96 -12.66 9.89
CA GLU A 595 10.26 -11.39 10.00
C GLU A 595 10.66 -10.42 8.87
N ILE A 596 11.92 -10.46 8.42
CA ILE A 596 12.37 -9.73 7.23
C ILE A 596 11.66 -10.24 5.97
N GLN A 597 11.48 -11.57 5.82
CA GLN A 597 10.75 -12.14 4.69
C GLN A 597 9.26 -11.78 4.73
N GLN A 598 8.65 -11.77 5.92
CA GLN A 598 7.29 -11.27 6.12
C GLN A 598 7.14 -9.81 5.69
N LEU A 599 8.08 -8.95 6.10
CA LEU A 599 8.11 -7.55 5.69
C LEU A 599 8.25 -7.39 4.17
N ASN A 600 9.15 -8.16 3.55
CA ASN A 600 9.33 -8.16 2.10
C ASN A 600 8.06 -8.60 1.37
N ALA A 601 7.34 -9.61 1.88
CA ALA A 601 6.08 -10.07 1.31
C ALA A 601 4.99 -9.00 1.40
N LEU A 602 4.89 -8.29 2.53
CA LEU A 602 3.98 -7.15 2.69
C LEU A 602 4.31 -6.03 1.69
N ASN A 603 5.58 -5.67 1.55
CA ASN A 603 6.01 -4.62 0.62
C ASN A 603 5.79 -5.01 -0.85
N THR A 604 6.05 -6.26 -1.20
CA THR A 604 5.78 -6.83 -2.55
C THR A 604 4.27 -6.82 -2.84
N PHE A 605 3.46 -7.19 -1.85
CA PHE A 605 2.01 -7.16 -1.98
C PHE A 605 1.50 -5.73 -2.15
N ARG A 606 1.96 -4.77 -1.34
CA ARG A 606 1.55 -3.36 -1.41
C ARG A 606 1.98 -2.68 -2.70
N SER A 607 3.15 -3.02 -3.24
CA SER A 607 3.62 -2.51 -4.53
C SER A 607 2.93 -3.15 -5.74
N GLY A 608 2.08 -4.17 -5.53
CA GLY A 608 1.37 -4.87 -6.59
C GLY A 608 2.23 -5.79 -7.43
N GLN A 609 3.39 -6.20 -6.91
CA GLN A 609 4.34 -7.10 -7.57
C GLN A 609 3.98 -8.58 -7.35
N LEU A 610 2.71 -8.94 -7.59
CA LEU A 610 2.23 -10.32 -7.50
C LEU A 610 2.27 -11.00 -8.87
N VAL A 611 2.40 -12.32 -8.87
CA VAL A 611 2.28 -13.13 -10.10
C VAL A 611 0.88 -12.98 -10.73
N ASN A 612 -0.18 -12.97 -9.92
CA ASN A 612 -1.54 -12.64 -10.35
C ASN A 612 -2.02 -11.34 -9.69
N GLY A 613 -2.24 -10.30 -10.50
CA GLY A 613 -2.69 -8.99 -10.04
C GLY A 613 -4.12 -8.98 -9.47
N GLN A 614 -5.00 -9.90 -9.87
CA GLN A 614 -6.37 -10.02 -9.34
C GLN A 614 -6.36 -10.49 -7.88
N LEU A 615 -5.37 -11.30 -7.48
CA LEU A 615 -5.23 -11.70 -6.08
C LEU A 615 -5.01 -10.48 -5.17
N GLN A 616 -4.37 -9.42 -5.68
CA GLN A 616 -4.19 -8.20 -4.90
C GLN A 616 -5.52 -7.51 -4.65
N SER A 617 -6.32 -7.27 -5.69
CA SER A 617 -7.64 -6.62 -5.55
C SER A 617 -8.56 -7.43 -4.65
N TYR A 618 -8.64 -8.75 -4.86
CA TYR A 618 -9.47 -9.66 -4.07
C TYR A 618 -9.02 -9.78 -2.62
N THR A 619 -7.72 -9.68 -2.35
CA THR A 619 -7.20 -9.73 -0.98
C THR A 619 -7.38 -8.39 -0.24
N LEU A 620 -7.35 -7.26 -0.97
CA LEU A 620 -7.66 -5.94 -0.41
C LEU A 620 -9.16 -5.82 -0.07
N ASN A 621 -10.02 -6.32 -0.95
CA ASN A 621 -11.45 -6.40 -0.72
C ASN A 621 -12.05 -7.67 -1.35
N SER A 622 -12.37 -8.65 -0.52
CA SER A 622 -12.92 -9.92 -1.00
C SER A 622 -14.38 -9.83 -1.47
N LYS A 623 -15.11 -8.75 -1.15
CA LYS A 623 -16.45 -8.52 -1.71
C LYS A 623 -16.43 -8.35 -3.22
N ASN A 624 -15.31 -7.87 -3.77
CA ASN A 624 -15.13 -7.60 -5.18
C ASN A 624 -14.60 -8.81 -5.97
N ILE A 625 -14.60 -10.01 -5.37
CA ILE A 625 -14.24 -11.23 -6.09
C ILE A 625 -15.26 -11.47 -7.20
N GLU A 626 -14.81 -11.35 -8.43
CA GLU A 626 -15.58 -11.72 -9.61
C GLU A 626 -15.21 -13.16 -9.98
N SER A 627 -16.15 -14.10 -9.82
CA SER A 627 -15.88 -15.50 -10.13
C SER A 627 -15.55 -15.67 -11.61
N GLN A 628 -14.39 -16.25 -11.89
CA GLN A 628 -13.96 -16.60 -13.24
C GLN A 628 -13.84 -18.10 -13.31
N LYS A 629 -14.82 -18.74 -13.95
CA LYS A 629 -14.88 -20.19 -14.05
C LYS A 629 -14.35 -20.65 -15.39
N ALA A 630 -13.27 -21.42 -15.37
CA ALA A 630 -12.86 -22.22 -16.49
C ALA A 630 -13.95 -23.27 -16.82
N ILE A 631 -14.19 -23.54 -18.09
CA ILE A 631 -15.03 -24.66 -18.51
C ILE A 631 -14.33 -25.94 -18.07
N VAL A 632 -15.01 -26.81 -17.33
CA VAL A 632 -14.47 -28.08 -16.83
C VAL A 632 -15.37 -29.19 -17.33
N GLU A 633 -14.77 -30.19 -17.97
CA GLU A 633 -15.44 -31.44 -18.31
C GLU A 633 -15.84 -32.20 -17.03
N GLU A 634 -16.68 -33.22 -17.16
CA GLU A 634 -17.15 -34.00 -16.02
C GLU A 634 -15.96 -34.60 -15.23
N ILE A 635 -15.89 -34.29 -13.93
CA ILE A 635 -14.76 -34.67 -13.08
C ILE A 635 -14.95 -36.11 -12.61
N ASN A 636 -14.01 -36.98 -12.99
CA ASN A 636 -13.95 -38.34 -12.47
C ASN A 636 -13.14 -38.37 -11.15
N PHE A 637 -13.84 -38.42 -10.02
CA PHE A 637 -13.24 -38.40 -8.69
C PHE A 637 -12.43 -39.68 -8.42
N LYS A 638 -11.19 -39.52 -7.96
CA LYS A 638 -10.30 -40.66 -7.60
C LYS A 638 -10.72 -41.31 -6.29
N ASN A 639 -11.27 -40.52 -5.37
CA ASN A 639 -11.87 -41.00 -4.15
C ASN A 639 -13.40 -40.97 -4.24
N GLU A 640 -14.00 -42.13 -4.47
CA GLU A 640 -15.47 -42.30 -4.60
C GLU A 640 -16.23 -41.77 -3.38
N ARG A 641 -15.65 -41.80 -2.16
CA ARG A 641 -16.31 -41.28 -0.95
C ARG A 641 -16.56 -39.77 -0.98
N LEU A 642 -15.84 -39.03 -1.82
CA LEU A 642 -16.11 -37.60 -2.03
C LEU A 642 -17.43 -37.38 -2.76
N THR A 643 -17.84 -38.32 -3.62
CA THR A 643 -19.10 -38.20 -4.38
C THR A 643 -20.33 -38.31 -3.48
N GLU A 644 -20.20 -38.99 -2.34
CA GLU A 644 -21.25 -39.13 -1.32
C GLU A 644 -21.35 -37.91 -0.40
N ASN A 645 -20.33 -37.04 -0.38
CA ASN A 645 -20.30 -35.81 0.41
C ASN A 645 -20.34 -34.57 -0.50
N LEU A 646 -21.56 -34.06 -0.72
CA LEU A 646 -21.81 -32.94 -1.62
C LEU A 646 -20.92 -31.73 -1.33
N ALA A 647 -20.73 -31.36 -0.07
CA ALA A 647 -19.93 -30.20 0.29
C ALA A 647 -18.44 -30.36 -0.07
N GLN A 648 -17.87 -31.55 0.11
CA GLN A 648 -16.50 -31.84 -0.30
C GLN A 648 -16.37 -31.93 -1.83
N LYS A 649 -17.35 -32.54 -2.50
CA LYS A 649 -17.44 -32.59 -3.97
C LYS A 649 -17.45 -31.18 -4.55
N GLU A 650 -18.41 -30.36 -4.15
CA GLU A 650 -18.55 -28.96 -4.61
C GLU A 650 -17.29 -28.16 -4.32
N ALA A 651 -16.66 -28.32 -3.14
CA ALA A 651 -15.41 -27.63 -2.84
C ALA A 651 -14.30 -27.96 -3.84
N VAL A 652 -14.18 -29.23 -4.28
CA VAL A 652 -13.19 -29.62 -5.31
C VAL A 652 -13.59 -29.09 -6.68
N GLU A 653 -14.84 -29.25 -7.11
CA GLU A 653 -15.31 -28.82 -8.43
C GLU A 653 -15.20 -27.31 -8.62
N GLN A 654 -15.68 -26.54 -7.64
CA GLN A 654 -15.62 -25.08 -7.67
C GLN A 654 -14.18 -24.59 -7.53
N ALA A 655 -13.37 -25.19 -6.66
CA ALA A 655 -11.95 -24.85 -6.57
C ALA A 655 -11.19 -25.18 -7.85
N LEU A 656 -11.58 -26.20 -8.63
CA LEU A 656 -10.98 -26.50 -9.94
C LEU A 656 -11.44 -25.53 -11.02
N GLN A 657 -12.72 -25.16 -11.04
CA GLN A 657 -13.33 -24.21 -11.97
C GLN A 657 -12.77 -22.80 -11.81
N GLU A 658 -12.68 -22.30 -10.58
CA GLU A 658 -12.27 -20.92 -10.31
C GLU A 658 -10.81 -20.66 -10.72
N GLU A 659 -10.54 -19.59 -11.45
CA GLU A 659 -9.20 -19.32 -12.00
C GLU A 659 -8.30 -18.60 -11.00
N ASN A 660 -8.85 -17.82 -10.07
CA ASN A 660 -8.07 -16.90 -9.24
C ASN A 660 -7.97 -17.36 -7.78
N ILE A 661 -9.06 -17.24 -7.01
CA ILE A 661 -9.06 -17.49 -5.57
C ILE A 661 -10.32 -18.24 -5.13
N TYR A 662 -10.13 -19.28 -4.31
CA TYR A 662 -11.22 -20.04 -3.72
C TYR A 662 -10.97 -20.31 -2.23
N LEU A 663 -12.00 -20.20 -1.39
CA LEU A 663 -11.87 -20.33 0.05
C LEU A 663 -12.67 -21.53 0.57
N VAL A 664 -12.06 -22.35 1.41
CA VAL A 664 -12.72 -23.50 2.04
C VAL A 664 -12.64 -23.38 3.55
N GLN A 665 -13.79 -23.29 4.22
CA GLN A 665 -13.84 -23.46 5.66
C GLN A 665 -13.93 -24.95 5.99
N GLY A 666 -12.96 -25.46 6.75
CA GLY A 666 -12.92 -26.87 7.14
C GLY A 666 -12.94 -27.04 8.66
N PRO A 667 -14.14 -27.16 9.28
CA PRO A 667 -14.31 -27.52 10.68
C PRO A 667 -13.58 -28.83 11.08
N PRO A 668 -13.42 -29.12 12.38
CA PRO A 668 -12.78 -30.34 12.86
C PRO A 668 -13.40 -31.61 12.26
N GLY A 669 -12.54 -32.50 11.74
CA GLY A 669 -12.98 -33.82 11.26
C GLY A 669 -13.69 -33.84 9.91
N THR A 670 -13.70 -32.73 9.17
CA THR A 670 -14.45 -32.59 7.90
C THR A 670 -13.69 -33.03 6.66
N GLY A 671 -12.51 -33.65 6.81
CA GLY A 671 -11.77 -34.22 5.68
C GLY A 671 -11.02 -33.21 4.80
N LYS A 672 -10.57 -32.06 5.36
CA LYS A 672 -9.71 -31.08 4.65
C LYS A 672 -8.59 -31.72 3.84
N THR A 673 -7.81 -32.61 4.46
CA THR A 673 -6.70 -33.33 3.82
C THR A 673 -7.16 -34.16 2.62
N THR A 674 -8.37 -34.75 2.68
CA THR A 674 -8.95 -35.51 1.58
C THR A 674 -9.26 -34.61 0.39
N VAL A 675 -9.90 -33.46 0.64
CA VAL A 675 -10.20 -32.44 -0.39
C VAL A 675 -8.91 -31.92 -1.04
N ILE A 676 -7.89 -31.62 -0.24
CA ILE A 676 -6.59 -31.15 -0.74
C ILE A 676 -5.95 -32.16 -1.69
N ARG A 677 -5.88 -33.44 -1.29
CA ARG A 677 -5.26 -34.48 -2.12
C ARG A 677 -6.01 -34.71 -3.42
N GLU A 678 -7.35 -34.72 -3.37
CA GLU A 678 -8.17 -34.83 -4.58
C GLU A 678 -7.93 -33.63 -5.51
N LEU A 679 -8.00 -32.41 -4.98
CA LEU A 679 -7.74 -31.19 -5.73
C LEU A 679 -6.38 -31.22 -6.42
N MET A 680 -5.31 -31.59 -5.70
CA MET A 680 -3.97 -31.71 -6.27
C MET A 680 -3.93 -32.77 -7.39
N ALA A 681 -4.54 -33.93 -7.18
CA ALA A 681 -4.53 -35.03 -8.14
C ALA A 681 -5.31 -34.71 -9.42
N GLN A 682 -6.44 -33.99 -9.29
CA GLN A 682 -7.24 -33.52 -10.41
C GLN A 682 -6.52 -32.38 -11.17
N TYR A 683 -5.88 -31.47 -10.44
CA TYR A 683 -5.14 -30.36 -11.05
C TYR A 683 -3.95 -30.85 -11.88
N LEU A 684 -3.18 -31.82 -11.38
CA LEU A 684 -2.06 -32.41 -12.12
C LEU A 684 -2.49 -33.28 -13.30
N GLU A 685 -3.66 -33.90 -13.23
CA GLU A 685 -4.21 -34.65 -14.37
C GLU A 685 -4.59 -33.72 -15.51
N ARG A 686 -5.19 -32.58 -15.17
CA ARG A 686 -5.56 -31.55 -16.15
C ARG A 686 -4.35 -30.76 -16.67
N TYR A 687 -3.40 -30.48 -15.79
CA TYR A 687 -2.21 -29.69 -16.10
C TYR A 687 -0.94 -30.48 -15.69
N PRO A 688 -0.48 -31.44 -16.52
CA PRO A 688 0.63 -32.34 -16.17
C PRO A 688 1.96 -31.64 -15.85
N SER A 689 2.15 -30.42 -16.34
CA SER A 689 3.35 -29.60 -16.08
C SER A 689 3.14 -28.54 -14.99
N ALA A 690 1.98 -28.50 -14.36
CA ALA A 690 1.69 -27.52 -13.31
C ALA A 690 2.62 -27.70 -12.11
N ARG A 691 2.98 -26.57 -11.51
CA ARG A 691 3.70 -26.53 -10.25
C ARG A 691 2.75 -26.17 -9.11
N ILE A 692 2.68 -27.05 -8.14
CA ILE A 692 1.81 -26.94 -6.97
C ILE A 692 2.67 -26.65 -5.74
N LEU A 693 2.32 -25.60 -5.01
CA LEU A 693 2.84 -25.33 -3.68
C LEU A 693 1.74 -25.63 -2.66
N ILE A 694 2.04 -26.49 -1.69
CA ILE A 694 1.21 -26.69 -0.51
C ILE A 694 1.89 -26.17 0.74
N VAL A 695 1.19 -25.27 1.43
CA VAL A 695 1.67 -24.60 2.62
C VAL A 695 0.73 -24.82 3.79
N SER A 696 1.27 -24.97 4.99
CA SER A 696 0.47 -24.91 6.22
C SER A 696 1.22 -24.24 7.37
N GLN A 697 0.51 -23.82 8.41
CA GLN A 697 1.13 -23.38 9.65
C GLN A 697 1.78 -24.55 10.42
N ALA A 698 1.20 -25.75 10.31
CA ALA A 698 1.62 -26.93 11.08
C ALA A 698 2.35 -27.96 10.20
N ASN A 699 3.52 -28.44 10.67
CA ASN A 699 4.29 -29.48 9.95
C ASN A 699 3.46 -30.76 9.71
N VAL A 700 2.70 -31.20 10.73
CA VAL A 700 1.88 -32.41 10.67
C VAL A 700 0.83 -32.34 9.56
N ALA A 701 0.24 -31.16 9.30
CA ALA A 701 -0.78 -31.01 8.26
C ALA A 701 -0.20 -31.26 6.86
N ILE A 702 0.97 -30.68 6.55
CA ILE A 702 1.66 -30.87 5.27
C ILE A 702 2.12 -32.33 5.14
N ASP A 703 2.73 -32.87 6.18
CA ASP A 703 3.28 -34.22 6.16
C ASP A 703 2.16 -35.25 5.94
N ASN A 704 1.00 -35.04 6.56
CA ASN A 704 -0.18 -35.85 6.30
C ASN A 704 -0.58 -35.77 4.83
N VAL A 705 -0.70 -34.57 4.24
CA VAL A 705 -1.05 -34.45 2.82
C VAL A 705 -0.08 -35.22 1.94
N LEU A 706 1.24 -34.96 2.08
CA LEU A 706 2.29 -35.55 1.24
C LEU A 706 2.39 -37.07 1.36
N LYS A 707 2.30 -37.63 2.58
CA LYS A 707 2.34 -39.10 2.79
C LYS A 707 1.25 -39.85 2.04
N GLY A 708 0.06 -39.25 1.97
CA GLY A 708 -1.09 -39.85 1.31
C GLY A 708 -1.22 -39.47 -0.16
N PHE A 709 -0.27 -38.71 -0.71
CA PHE A 709 -0.29 -38.29 -2.11
C PHE A 709 0.46 -39.29 -2.97
N GLY A 710 -0.13 -39.69 -4.10
CA GLY A 710 0.24 -40.91 -4.85
C GLY A 710 1.74 -41.14 -5.06
N LYS A 711 2.20 -42.36 -4.77
CA LYS A 711 3.63 -42.77 -4.84
C LYS A 711 4.33 -42.45 -6.16
N GLN A 712 3.58 -42.43 -7.27
CA GLN A 712 4.07 -42.06 -8.59
C GLN A 712 4.66 -40.64 -8.68
N TYR A 713 4.34 -39.76 -7.74
CA TYR A 713 4.85 -38.39 -7.68
C TYR A 713 6.02 -38.19 -6.71
N GLU A 714 6.51 -39.25 -6.03
CA GLU A 714 7.57 -39.16 -5.00
C GLU A 714 8.83 -38.42 -5.49
N ASP A 715 9.28 -38.73 -6.73
CA ASP A 715 10.46 -38.07 -7.31
C ASP A 715 10.23 -36.57 -7.61
N GLN A 716 8.98 -36.19 -7.86
CA GLN A 716 8.58 -34.82 -8.19
C GLN A 716 8.26 -33.97 -6.95
N MET A 717 8.20 -34.58 -5.76
CA MET A 717 7.91 -33.90 -4.50
C MET A 717 9.18 -33.39 -3.80
N ILE A 718 9.08 -32.24 -3.15
CA ILE A 718 10.10 -31.74 -2.22
C ILE A 718 9.46 -31.16 -0.97
N ARG A 719 9.97 -31.52 0.21
CA ARG A 719 9.51 -31.06 1.51
C ARG A 719 10.51 -30.08 2.14
N CYS A 720 10.16 -28.82 2.20
CA CYS A 720 11.01 -27.76 2.76
C CYS A 720 10.67 -27.49 4.23
N GLY A 721 11.66 -27.58 5.13
CA GLY A 721 11.49 -27.39 6.57
C GLY A 721 12.69 -27.93 7.35
N ASN A 722 12.69 -27.77 8.67
CA ASN A 722 13.72 -28.41 9.50
C ASN A 722 13.45 -29.92 9.56
N VAL A 723 14.46 -30.74 9.26
CA VAL A 723 14.38 -32.20 9.19
C VAL A 723 13.86 -32.81 10.48
N ASP A 724 14.24 -32.27 11.65
CA ASP A 724 13.80 -32.78 12.96
C ASP A 724 12.28 -32.66 13.19
N LYS A 725 11.61 -31.81 12.41
CA LYS A 725 10.16 -31.57 12.50
C LYS A 725 9.38 -32.22 11.36
N ILE A 726 10.08 -32.83 10.41
CA ILE A 726 9.49 -33.57 9.29
C ILE A 726 9.31 -35.01 9.75
N ASP A 727 8.17 -35.59 9.42
CA ASP A 727 7.93 -36.99 9.70
C ASP A 727 9.02 -37.89 9.09
N SER A 728 9.50 -38.86 9.88
CA SER A 728 10.55 -39.80 9.48
C SER A 728 10.32 -40.45 8.11
N GLN A 729 9.06 -40.72 7.74
CA GLN A 729 8.71 -41.33 6.45
C GLN A 729 8.90 -40.40 5.27
N LEU A 730 8.97 -39.07 5.47
CA LEU A 730 9.16 -38.08 4.41
C LEU A 730 10.57 -37.49 4.36
N THR A 731 11.47 -37.93 5.22
CA THR A 731 12.85 -37.42 5.27
C THR A 731 13.56 -37.55 3.92
N PHE A 732 13.28 -38.61 3.16
CA PHE A 732 13.86 -38.84 1.83
C PHE A 732 13.48 -37.79 0.77
N ILE A 733 12.30 -37.15 0.89
CA ILE A 733 11.89 -36.04 0.02
C ILE A 733 12.25 -34.67 0.62
N SER A 734 12.91 -34.62 1.76
CA SER A 734 13.26 -33.35 2.40
C SER A 734 14.24 -32.53 1.55
N PHE A 735 14.13 -31.21 1.65
CA PHE A 735 15.04 -30.29 0.96
C PHE A 735 16.50 -30.59 1.29
N ASP A 736 16.82 -30.76 2.58
CA ASP A 736 18.19 -31.03 3.04
C ASP A 736 18.73 -32.34 2.49
N THR A 737 17.94 -33.42 2.51
CA THR A 737 18.35 -34.71 1.94
C THR A 737 18.62 -34.61 0.44
N LYS A 738 17.72 -33.97 -0.32
CA LYS A 738 17.89 -33.79 -1.77
C LYS A 738 19.05 -32.85 -2.11
N TYR A 739 19.24 -31.77 -1.34
CA TYR A 739 20.34 -30.83 -1.51
C TYR A 739 21.68 -31.51 -1.24
N ASN A 740 21.82 -32.19 -0.09
CA ASN A 740 23.06 -32.87 0.29
C ASN A 740 23.41 -33.99 -0.70
N ALA A 741 22.43 -34.79 -1.12
CA ALA A 741 22.65 -35.81 -2.14
C ALA A 741 23.16 -35.22 -3.47
N TYR A 742 22.65 -34.04 -3.87
CA TYR A 742 23.14 -33.33 -5.05
C TYR A 742 24.56 -32.80 -4.85
N VAL A 743 24.86 -32.18 -3.71
CA VAL A 743 26.20 -31.67 -3.37
C VAL A 743 27.23 -32.81 -3.37
N GLU A 744 26.92 -33.94 -2.73
CA GLU A 744 27.78 -35.12 -2.70
C GLU A 744 28.03 -35.67 -4.11
N LYS A 745 26.98 -35.77 -4.93
CA LYS A 745 27.08 -36.23 -6.33
C LYS A 745 28.00 -35.33 -7.16
N ILE A 746 27.96 -34.00 -6.96
CA ILE A 746 28.86 -33.07 -7.64
C ILE A 746 30.28 -33.13 -7.06
N ALA A 747 30.43 -33.28 -5.74
CA ALA A 747 31.72 -33.39 -5.09
C ALA A 747 32.53 -34.59 -5.59
N GLN A 748 31.86 -35.73 -5.80
CA GLN A 748 32.44 -36.99 -6.30
C GLN A 748 32.75 -36.99 -7.81
N LYS A 749 32.30 -36.00 -8.58
CA LYS A 749 32.68 -35.89 -10.00
C LYS A 749 34.12 -35.44 -10.14
N GLU A 750 34.87 -36.18 -10.95
CA GLU A 750 36.19 -35.80 -11.45
C GLU A 750 36.12 -35.70 -12.98
N GLU A 751 36.59 -34.58 -13.53
CA GLU A 751 36.68 -34.36 -14.97
C GLU A 751 38.11 -33.94 -15.34
N ILE A 752 38.56 -34.34 -16.54
CA ILE A 752 39.88 -34.05 -17.07
C ILE A 752 39.71 -33.21 -18.35
N GLY A 753 40.55 -32.18 -18.53
CA GLY A 753 40.50 -31.28 -19.70
C GLY A 753 39.78 -29.95 -19.44
N PRO A 754 39.34 -29.22 -20.48
CA PRO A 754 38.79 -27.86 -20.37
C PRO A 754 37.55 -27.73 -19.47
N GLN A 755 36.84 -28.83 -19.23
CA GLN A 755 35.63 -28.87 -18.40
C GLN A 755 35.95 -28.92 -16.89
N ALA A 756 37.18 -29.27 -16.50
CA ALA A 756 37.64 -29.29 -15.11
C ALA A 756 37.59 -27.90 -14.45
N GLU A 757 37.86 -26.84 -15.22
CA GLU A 757 37.78 -25.45 -14.73
C GLU A 757 36.31 -25.06 -14.43
N PHE A 758 35.37 -25.46 -15.30
CA PHE A 758 33.95 -25.25 -15.07
C PHE A 758 33.46 -26.01 -13.84
N LEU A 759 33.84 -27.28 -13.69
CA LEU A 759 33.49 -28.10 -12.53
C LEU A 759 34.04 -27.50 -11.23
N THR A 760 35.27 -26.98 -11.24
CA THR A 760 35.89 -26.31 -10.08
C THR A 760 35.12 -25.04 -9.70
N LYS A 761 34.77 -24.22 -10.69
CA LYS A 761 33.94 -23.03 -10.48
C LYS A 761 32.54 -23.39 -9.98
N TRP A 762 31.95 -24.47 -10.48
CA TRP A 762 30.65 -24.98 -10.05
C TRP A 762 30.68 -25.49 -8.60
N LYS A 763 31.71 -26.27 -8.21
CA LYS A 763 31.93 -26.71 -6.82
C LYS A 763 32.06 -25.51 -5.87
N SER A 764 32.76 -24.45 -6.30
CA SER A 764 32.86 -23.19 -5.54
C SER A 764 31.52 -22.48 -5.39
N LEU A 765 30.71 -22.39 -6.45
CA LEU A 765 29.38 -21.76 -6.40
C LEU A 765 28.39 -22.51 -5.52
N ILE A 766 28.43 -23.84 -5.52
CA ILE A 766 27.55 -24.68 -4.68
C ILE A 766 27.95 -24.63 -3.20
N GLY A 767 29.20 -24.26 -2.91
CA GLY A 767 29.74 -24.24 -1.55
C GLY A 767 30.11 -25.63 -1.04
N CYS A 768 30.64 -26.52 -1.92
CA CYS A 768 31.14 -27.83 -1.50
C CYS A 768 32.18 -27.66 -0.37
N GLY A 769 31.89 -28.20 0.83
CA GLY A 769 32.76 -28.09 2.01
C GLY A 769 32.50 -26.89 2.94
N GLN A 770 31.44 -26.11 2.71
CA GLN A 770 30.99 -25.06 3.63
C GLN A 770 29.71 -25.49 4.37
N ASP A 771 29.56 -25.09 5.64
CA ASP A 771 28.38 -25.40 6.48
C ASP A 771 27.09 -24.65 6.09
N ARG A 772 27.08 -23.89 4.98
CA ARG A 772 25.94 -23.05 4.58
C ARG A 772 25.46 -23.38 3.17
N ALA A 773 24.18 -23.73 3.04
CA ALA A 773 23.52 -23.94 1.76
C ALA A 773 23.36 -22.63 0.98
N ASN A 774 23.62 -22.66 -0.34
CA ASN A 774 23.50 -21.50 -1.22
C ASN A 774 22.02 -21.28 -1.61
N PRO A 775 21.43 -20.10 -1.34
CA PRO A 775 20.03 -19.79 -1.69
C PRO A 775 19.69 -19.97 -3.17
N ILE A 776 20.63 -19.66 -4.07
CA ILE A 776 20.45 -19.82 -5.53
C ILE A 776 20.29 -21.30 -5.88
N MET A 777 21.06 -22.16 -5.23
CA MET A 777 20.96 -23.61 -5.44
C MET A 777 19.67 -24.17 -4.85
N GLY A 778 19.22 -23.64 -3.71
CA GLY A 778 17.90 -23.96 -3.18
C GLY A 778 16.78 -23.61 -4.14
N GLU A 779 16.85 -22.42 -4.73
CA GLU A 779 15.83 -21.94 -5.67
C GLU A 779 15.75 -22.85 -6.91
N LEU A 780 16.90 -23.24 -7.46
CA LEU A 780 16.98 -24.19 -8.56
C LEU A 780 16.42 -25.56 -8.19
N LEU A 781 16.70 -26.04 -6.97
CA LEU A 781 16.18 -27.32 -6.49
C LEU A 781 14.66 -27.28 -6.37
N VAL A 782 14.09 -26.22 -5.77
CA VAL A 782 12.64 -26.02 -5.67
C VAL A 782 11.99 -25.91 -7.05
N LYS A 783 12.65 -25.23 -7.99
CA LYS A 783 12.17 -25.07 -9.37
C LYS A 783 12.14 -26.40 -10.14
N ASN A 784 13.03 -27.33 -9.82
CA ASN A 784 13.09 -28.64 -10.45
C ASN A 784 12.03 -29.64 -9.95
N HIS A 785 11.23 -29.27 -8.94
CA HIS A 785 10.17 -30.11 -8.39
C HIS A 785 8.80 -29.53 -8.72
N GLN A 786 7.86 -30.42 -9.07
CA GLN A 786 6.49 -30.02 -9.41
C GLN A 786 5.65 -29.76 -8.18
N ILE A 787 5.87 -30.53 -7.10
CA ILE A 787 5.09 -30.43 -5.86
C ILE A 787 6.03 -30.01 -4.74
N VAL A 788 5.76 -28.84 -4.17
CA VAL A 788 6.54 -28.29 -3.07
C VAL A 788 5.66 -28.25 -1.83
N GLY A 789 6.08 -28.92 -0.76
CA GLY A 789 5.41 -28.86 0.54
C GLY A 789 6.26 -28.14 1.57
N ALA A 790 5.69 -27.19 2.30
CA ALA A 790 6.43 -26.42 3.28
C ALA A 790 5.52 -25.82 4.34
N THR A 791 6.05 -25.47 5.51
CA THR A 791 5.32 -24.54 6.39
C THR A 791 5.49 -23.10 5.92
N CYS A 792 4.62 -22.16 6.33
CA CYS A 792 4.81 -20.75 5.98
C CYS A 792 6.19 -20.24 6.42
N LEU A 793 6.58 -20.54 7.67
CA LEU A 793 7.93 -20.27 8.19
C LEU A 793 9.00 -21.13 7.52
N GLY A 794 8.66 -22.34 7.09
CA GLY A 794 9.53 -23.24 6.36
C GLY A 794 9.99 -22.64 5.04
N LEU A 795 9.10 -21.96 4.29
CA LEU A 795 9.43 -21.24 3.06
C LEU A 795 10.34 -20.03 3.30
N MET A 796 10.28 -19.45 4.50
CA MET A 796 11.12 -18.32 4.90
C MET A 796 12.54 -18.74 5.29
N GLN A 797 13.03 -19.94 4.99
CA GLN A 797 14.41 -20.27 5.32
C GLN A 797 15.37 -19.71 4.27
N ARG A 798 16.47 -19.10 4.73
CA ARG A 798 17.50 -18.49 3.87
C ARG A 798 17.98 -19.39 2.74
N LYS A 799 18.06 -20.69 2.98
CA LYS A 799 18.59 -21.68 2.04
C LYS A 799 17.64 -22.05 0.89
N ILE A 800 16.34 -21.72 0.95
CA ILE A 800 15.35 -22.22 -0.02
C ILE A 800 15.28 -21.36 -1.27
N GLY A 801 15.27 -20.02 -1.14
CA GLY A 801 15.19 -19.07 -2.27
C GLY A 801 13.88 -19.17 -3.09
N LEU A 802 13.08 -18.10 -3.13
CA LEU A 802 11.79 -18.07 -3.85
C LEU A 802 11.64 -16.86 -4.79
N ASP A 803 12.72 -16.14 -5.06
CA ASP A 803 12.65 -14.84 -5.71
C ASP A 803 12.06 -14.94 -7.12
N ARG A 804 12.49 -15.92 -7.93
CA ARG A 804 12.06 -16.13 -9.32
C ARG A 804 11.24 -17.41 -9.50
N VAL A 805 10.60 -17.85 -8.42
CA VAL A 805 9.76 -19.05 -8.40
C VAL A 805 8.29 -18.65 -8.41
N GLU A 806 7.55 -19.18 -9.37
CA GLU A 806 6.10 -19.02 -9.49
C GLU A 806 5.41 -20.37 -9.41
N PHE A 807 4.16 -20.39 -8.95
CA PHE A 807 3.35 -21.61 -8.81
C PHE A 807 2.01 -21.44 -9.53
N ASP A 808 1.60 -22.47 -10.26
CA ASP A 808 0.32 -22.47 -10.97
C ASP A 808 -0.84 -22.63 -10.00
N LEU A 809 -0.65 -23.39 -8.92
CA LEU A 809 -1.61 -23.56 -7.83
C LEU A 809 -0.89 -23.48 -6.49
N VAL A 810 -1.40 -22.62 -5.60
CA VAL A 810 -0.99 -22.54 -4.20
C VAL A 810 -2.16 -22.97 -3.32
N ILE A 811 -1.96 -23.99 -2.51
CA ILE A 811 -2.94 -24.45 -1.51
C ILE A 811 -2.38 -24.09 -0.13
N ILE A 812 -3.14 -23.33 0.65
CA ILE A 812 -2.74 -22.94 2.01
C ILE A 812 -3.71 -23.57 3.01
N ASP A 813 -3.27 -24.57 3.76
CA ASP A 813 -4.03 -25.21 4.83
C ASP A 813 -3.78 -24.54 6.19
N GLU A 814 -4.74 -24.65 7.10
CA GLU A 814 -4.75 -23.94 8.39
C GLU A 814 -4.56 -22.41 8.25
N ALA A 815 -5.09 -21.81 7.17
CA ALA A 815 -4.96 -20.39 6.86
C ALA A 815 -5.53 -19.47 7.95
N GLY A 816 -6.50 -19.96 8.74
CA GLY A 816 -7.06 -19.24 9.90
C GLY A 816 -6.05 -18.93 11.01
N LYS A 817 -4.94 -19.68 11.07
CA LYS A 817 -3.89 -19.55 12.10
C LYS A 817 -2.64 -18.80 11.60
N ALA A 818 -2.58 -18.45 10.33
CA ALA A 818 -1.43 -17.77 9.75
C ALA A 818 -1.58 -16.24 9.87
N LEU A 819 -0.48 -15.54 10.16
CA LEU A 819 -0.47 -14.08 10.10
C LEU A 819 -0.63 -13.60 8.66
N PRO A 820 -1.14 -12.38 8.42
CA PRO A 820 -1.30 -11.86 7.06
C PRO A 820 0.01 -11.90 6.26
N ALA A 821 1.12 -11.49 6.86
CA ALA A 821 2.43 -11.51 6.21
C ALA A 821 2.91 -12.94 5.88
N GLU A 822 2.53 -13.95 6.68
CA GLU A 822 2.85 -15.35 6.41
C GLU A 822 2.05 -15.90 5.22
N LEU A 823 0.78 -15.52 5.10
CA LEU A 823 -0.09 -15.89 3.98
C LEU A 823 0.35 -15.23 2.67
N LEU A 824 0.85 -13.98 2.75
CA LEU A 824 1.28 -13.22 1.58
C LEU A 824 2.51 -13.81 0.89
N ILE A 825 3.38 -14.53 1.60
CA ILE A 825 4.58 -15.15 1.00
C ILE A 825 4.21 -16.10 -0.14
N PRO A 826 3.40 -17.15 0.08
CA PRO A 826 2.99 -18.02 -1.01
C PRO A 826 1.97 -17.35 -1.96
N LEU A 827 1.11 -16.46 -1.47
CA LEU A 827 0.12 -15.76 -2.29
C LEU A 827 0.77 -14.88 -3.36
N ASN A 828 1.85 -14.15 -3.04
CA ASN A 828 2.57 -13.31 -3.99
C ASN A 828 3.19 -14.11 -5.15
N LYS A 829 3.38 -15.42 -4.99
CA LYS A 829 3.99 -16.33 -5.98
C LYS A 829 2.97 -17.17 -6.74
N ALA A 830 1.68 -16.96 -6.48
CA ALA A 830 0.61 -17.79 -7.00
C ALA A 830 -0.02 -17.20 -8.28
N LYS A 831 -0.30 -18.06 -9.27
CA LYS A 831 -1.28 -17.75 -10.32
C LYS A 831 -2.71 -17.97 -9.80
N LYS A 832 -2.91 -19.03 -9.02
CA LYS A 832 -4.18 -19.39 -8.40
C LYS A 832 -3.98 -19.80 -6.94
N VAL A 833 -4.89 -19.42 -6.05
CA VAL A 833 -4.83 -19.72 -4.62
C VAL A 833 -6.09 -20.43 -4.14
N VAL A 834 -5.92 -21.49 -3.36
CA VAL A 834 -6.99 -22.11 -2.56
C VAL A 834 -6.63 -21.99 -1.09
N LEU A 835 -7.39 -21.18 -0.34
CA LEU A 835 -7.20 -20.97 1.09
C LEU A 835 -8.12 -21.91 1.85
N ILE A 836 -7.55 -22.73 2.73
CA ILE A 836 -8.28 -23.70 3.54
C ILE A 836 -7.99 -23.41 5.00
N GLY A 837 -9.03 -23.21 5.80
CA GLY A 837 -8.86 -22.81 7.19
C GLY A 837 -10.13 -22.93 8.00
N ASP A 838 -10.05 -22.53 9.25
CA ASP A 838 -11.23 -22.46 10.11
C ASP A 838 -11.08 -21.29 11.08
N HIS A 839 -11.84 -20.22 10.81
CA HIS A 839 -11.81 -19.00 11.61
C HIS A 839 -12.56 -19.13 12.96
N LYS A 840 -13.20 -20.27 13.22
CA LYS A 840 -13.78 -20.63 14.52
C LYS A 840 -12.82 -21.42 15.42
N GLN A 841 -11.60 -21.72 14.93
CA GLN A 841 -10.48 -22.29 15.70
C GLN A 841 -9.43 -21.21 16.01
N LEU A 842 -8.29 -21.62 16.59
CA LEU A 842 -7.31 -20.69 17.17
C LEU A 842 -6.84 -19.62 16.17
N PRO A 843 -6.80 -18.34 16.58
CA PRO A 843 -6.26 -17.26 15.76
C PRO A 843 -4.73 -17.35 15.64
N PRO A 844 -4.11 -16.52 14.77
CA PRO A 844 -2.66 -16.43 14.66
C PRO A 844 -1.99 -16.01 15.97
N VAL A 845 -0.79 -16.53 16.21
CA VAL A 845 -0.01 -16.16 17.40
C VAL A 845 0.85 -14.94 17.09
N VAL A 846 0.44 -13.78 17.62
CA VAL A 846 1.19 -12.53 17.51
C VAL A 846 2.32 -12.50 18.54
N HIS A 847 3.48 -11.96 18.15
CA HIS A 847 4.67 -11.92 19.00
C HIS A 847 4.41 -11.09 20.29
N PRO A 848 4.73 -11.60 21.51
CA PRO A 848 4.40 -10.93 22.76
C PRO A 848 4.94 -9.50 22.91
N ALA A 849 6.08 -9.19 22.29
CA ALA A 849 6.65 -7.84 22.33
C ALA A 849 5.73 -6.77 21.71
N LEU A 850 4.82 -7.15 20.80
CA LEU A 850 3.84 -6.23 20.21
C LEU A 850 2.74 -5.83 21.20
N TYR A 851 2.50 -6.62 22.25
CA TYR A 851 1.56 -6.31 23.34
C TYR A 851 2.22 -5.58 24.51
N ASP A 852 3.54 -5.43 24.51
CA ASP A 852 4.30 -4.78 25.59
C ASP A 852 4.70 -3.34 25.20
N THR A 853 4.18 -2.34 25.90
CA THR A 853 4.43 -0.91 25.60
C THR A 853 5.86 -0.49 25.90
N GLU A 854 6.54 -1.18 26.82
CA GLU A 854 7.94 -0.88 27.16
C GLU A 854 8.90 -1.40 26.09
N LYS A 855 8.47 -2.39 25.29
CA LYS A 855 9.27 -2.98 24.21
C LYS A 855 9.01 -2.33 22.86
N ILE A 856 7.73 -2.18 22.47
CA ILE A 856 7.34 -1.65 21.16
C ILE A 856 6.17 -0.67 21.30
N GLU A 857 6.43 0.57 20.91
CA GLU A 857 5.41 1.62 20.83
C GLU A 857 4.66 1.54 19.50
N LEU A 858 3.33 1.34 19.57
CA LEU A 858 2.45 1.22 18.41
C LEU A 858 1.49 2.40 18.37
N GLU A 859 1.39 3.05 17.21
CA GLU A 859 0.36 4.06 16.97
C GLU A 859 -1.02 3.38 16.91
N ASN A 860 -2.07 4.01 17.46
CA ASN A 860 -3.42 3.44 17.53
C ASN A 860 -3.44 2.02 18.11
N ARG A 861 -2.78 1.82 19.26
CA ARG A 861 -2.62 0.50 19.90
C ARG A 861 -3.93 -0.24 20.15
N SER A 862 -5.00 0.45 20.55
CA SER A 862 -6.31 -0.18 20.74
C SER A 862 -6.80 -0.83 19.44
N TYR A 863 -6.78 -0.12 18.32
CA TYR A 863 -7.08 -0.71 17.00
C TYR A 863 -6.18 -1.91 16.67
N CYS A 864 -4.88 -1.83 16.99
CA CYS A 864 -3.96 -2.95 16.74
C CYS A 864 -4.34 -4.20 17.56
N VAL A 865 -4.65 -4.03 18.84
CA VAL A 865 -4.91 -5.16 19.76
C VAL A 865 -6.32 -5.71 19.58
N ASP A 866 -7.31 -4.82 19.50
CA ASP A 866 -8.73 -5.16 19.57
C ASP A 866 -9.27 -5.62 18.20
N ASP A 867 -8.64 -5.21 17.10
CA ASP A 867 -9.05 -5.59 15.75
C ASP A 867 -7.91 -6.26 14.95
N LEU A 868 -6.80 -5.55 14.69
CA LEU A 868 -5.75 -6.01 13.77
C LEU A 868 -5.18 -7.38 14.16
N PHE A 869 -4.91 -7.60 15.45
CA PHE A 869 -4.35 -8.85 15.99
C PHE A 869 -5.42 -9.90 16.32
N ALA A 870 -6.65 -9.48 16.58
CA ALA A 870 -7.76 -10.36 16.95
C ALA A 870 -8.39 -11.02 15.71
N THR A 871 -8.39 -10.35 14.57
CA THR A 871 -9.03 -10.80 13.33
C THR A 871 -8.00 -11.36 12.36
N SER A 872 -8.08 -12.66 12.04
CA SER A 872 -7.21 -13.27 11.04
C SER A 872 -7.58 -12.82 9.61
N LEU A 873 -6.59 -12.75 8.71
CA LEU A 873 -6.86 -12.41 7.31
C LEU A 873 -7.83 -13.41 6.66
N PHE A 874 -7.71 -14.70 6.97
CA PHE A 874 -8.66 -15.70 6.48
C PHE A 874 -10.10 -15.41 6.90
N LYS A 875 -10.33 -15.01 8.16
CA LYS A 875 -11.67 -14.61 8.63
C LYS A 875 -12.19 -13.42 7.81
N ARG A 876 -11.38 -12.36 7.70
CA ARG A 876 -11.74 -11.14 6.93
C ARG A 876 -12.08 -11.47 5.47
N LEU A 877 -11.31 -12.35 4.84
CA LEU A 877 -11.57 -12.78 3.46
C LEU A 877 -12.84 -13.64 3.37
N TYR A 878 -12.97 -14.66 4.22
CA TYR A 878 -14.06 -15.65 4.16
C TYR A 878 -15.45 -15.05 4.43
N GLU A 879 -15.56 -14.19 5.45
CA GLU A 879 -16.84 -13.56 5.83
C GLU A 879 -17.34 -12.60 4.75
N ASN A 880 -16.44 -11.93 4.04
CA ASN A 880 -16.76 -10.95 3.00
C ASN A 880 -16.77 -11.53 1.57
N CYS A 881 -16.28 -12.77 1.38
CA CYS A 881 -16.21 -13.41 0.06
C CYS A 881 -17.61 -13.80 -0.44
N PRO A 882 -17.93 -13.62 -1.74
CA PRO A 882 -19.15 -14.15 -2.36
C PRO A 882 -19.29 -15.66 -2.19
N ASP A 883 -20.52 -16.15 -2.08
CA ASP A 883 -20.81 -17.58 -1.94
C ASP A 883 -20.32 -18.41 -3.14
N THR A 884 -20.15 -17.79 -4.32
CA THR A 884 -19.57 -18.44 -5.49
C THR A 884 -18.10 -18.84 -5.32
N ASN A 885 -17.40 -18.22 -4.38
CA ASN A 885 -15.95 -18.34 -4.19
C ASN A 885 -15.57 -18.89 -2.80
N LYS A 886 -16.55 -19.40 -2.05
CA LYS A 886 -16.31 -20.04 -0.76
C LYS A 886 -17.19 -21.27 -0.54
N GLN A 887 -16.73 -22.19 0.30
CA GLN A 887 -17.51 -23.36 0.72
C GLN A 887 -17.13 -23.79 2.14
N MET A 888 -18.12 -24.16 2.95
CA MET A 888 -17.89 -24.84 4.24
C MET A 888 -18.01 -26.36 4.05
N LEU A 889 -16.99 -27.10 4.49
CA LEU A 889 -17.08 -28.55 4.62
C LEU A 889 -17.97 -28.87 5.82
N ASN A 890 -19.23 -29.20 5.57
CA ASN A 890 -20.25 -29.23 6.61
C ASN A 890 -20.44 -30.59 7.31
N THR A 891 -19.68 -31.63 6.96
CA THR A 891 -19.89 -32.99 7.52
C THR A 891 -18.62 -33.51 8.20
N GLN A 892 -18.69 -33.84 9.49
CA GLN A 892 -17.57 -34.33 10.30
C GLN A 892 -17.58 -35.87 10.42
N TYR A 893 -16.41 -36.48 10.37
CA TYR A 893 -16.21 -37.94 10.50
C TYR A 893 -15.31 -38.31 11.69
N ARG A 894 -14.78 -37.31 12.42
CA ARG A 894 -13.80 -37.52 13.48
C ARG A 894 -14.42 -37.84 14.82
N MET A 895 -15.51 -37.20 15.22
CA MET A 895 -16.03 -37.26 16.59
C MET A 895 -17.26 -38.18 16.65
N PRO A 896 -17.52 -38.84 17.78
CA PRO A 896 -18.81 -39.48 18.04
C PRO A 896 -19.95 -38.46 17.96
N ALA A 897 -21.13 -38.88 17.52
CA ALA A 897 -22.25 -37.99 17.21
C ALA A 897 -22.61 -37.03 18.36
N VAL A 898 -22.63 -37.50 19.62
CA VAL A 898 -22.94 -36.67 20.79
C VAL A 898 -21.96 -35.51 20.98
N ILE A 899 -20.68 -35.71 20.66
CA ILE A 899 -19.64 -34.68 20.75
C ILE A 899 -19.70 -33.79 19.50
N GLY A 900 -19.85 -34.38 18.32
CA GLY A 900 -20.00 -33.64 17.06
C GLY A 900 -21.18 -32.66 17.09
N SER A 901 -22.33 -33.09 17.61
CA SER A 901 -23.52 -32.24 17.81
C SER A 901 -23.29 -31.12 18.82
N MET A 902 -22.53 -31.38 19.90
CA MET A 902 -22.13 -30.34 20.86
C MET A 902 -21.28 -29.26 20.19
N ILE A 903 -20.25 -29.67 19.43
CA ILE A 903 -19.36 -28.75 18.71
C ILE A 903 -20.16 -27.95 17.67
N SER A 904 -21.01 -28.63 16.91
CA SER A 904 -21.89 -28.02 15.91
C SER A 904 -22.77 -26.93 16.52
N LYS A 905 -23.48 -27.24 17.60
CA LYS A 905 -24.39 -26.31 18.28
C LYS A 905 -23.69 -25.08 18.84
N PHE A 906 -22.50 -25.24 19.43
CA PHE A 906 -21.84 -24.16 20.16
C PHE A 906 -20.87 -23.32 19.34
N PHE A 907 -20.31 -23.85 18.26
CA PHE A 907 -19.26 -23.16 17.49
C PHE A 907 -19.61 -22.95 16.00
N TYR A 908 -20.58 -23.69 15.46
CA TYR A 908 -20.92 -23.69 14.03
C TYR A 908 -22.43 -23.55 13.77
N GLU A 909 -23.19 -23.00 14.73
CA GLU A 909 -24.60 -22.65 14.54
C GLU A 909 -25.49 -23.83 14.09
N GLY A 910 -25.11 -25.07 14.42
CA GLY A 910 -25.82 -26.28 14.00
C GLY A 910 -25.56 -26.73 12.56
N GLN A 911 -24.70 -26.03 11.81
CA GLN A 911 -24.42 -26.33 10.41
C GLN A 911 -23.46 -27.52 10.21
N LEU A 912 -22.73 -27.93 11.25
CA LEU A 912 -21.83 -29.08 11.20
C LEU A 912 -22.60 -30.38 11.45
N LEU A 913 -22.69 -31.22 10.43
CA LEU A 913 -23.39 -32.49 10.40
C LEU A 913 -22.47 -33.64 10.82
N ASN A 914 -23.07 -34.71 11.34
CA ASN A 914 -22.39 -35.95 11.67
C ASN A 914 -22.41 -36.89 10.46
N GLY A 915 -21.24 -37.33 10.00
CA GLY A 915 -21.11 -38.25 8.87
C GLY A 915 -21.36 -39.71 9.23
N GLN A 916 -21.38 -40.58 8.23
CA GLN A 916 -21.58 -42.02 8.45
C GLN A 916 -20.54 -42.62 9.41
N GLY A 917 -20.99 -43.47 10.33
CA GLY A 917 -20.14 -44.17 11.30
C GLY A 917 -19.82 -43.40 12.58
N THR A 918 -20.34 -42.18 12.76
CA THR A 918 -20.16 -41.42 14.01
C THR A 918 -21.15 -41.81 15.12
N GLU A 919 -22.32 -42.32 14.75
CA GLU A 919 -23.34 -42.80 15.71
C GLU A 919 -23.01 -44.19 16.26
N GLU A 920 -22.50 -45.07 15.40
CA GLU A 920 -22.16 -46.46 15.73
C GLU A 920 -20.76 -46.62 16.32
N ARG A 921 -20.08 -45.52 16.64
CA ARG A 921 -18.68 -45.58 17.08
C ARG A 921 -18.59 -46.23 18.47
N PRO A 922 -17.73 -47.26 18.66
CA PRO A 922 -17.58 -47.84 19.98
C PRO A 922 -16.82 -46.89 20.92
N THR A 923 -17.25 -46.85 22.18
CA THR A 923 -16.42 -46.31 23.25
C THR A 923 -15.19 -47.20 23.44
N LYS A 924 -14.11 -46.65 24.01
CA LYS A 924 -12.84 -47.37 24.16
C LYS A 924 -12.48 -47.65 25.61
N TYR A 925 -12.87 -46.75 26.50
CA TYR A 925 -12.53 -46.86 27.91
C TYR A 925 -13.71 -46.54 28.83
N PHE A 926 -14.57 -45.59 28.46
CA PHE A 926 -15.75 -45.23 29.27
C PHE A 926 -17.05 -45.81 28.70
N ASN A 927 -18.13 -45.78 29.50
CA ASN A 927 -19.46 -46.20 29.06
C ASN A 927 -20.16 -45.19 28.14
N ARG A 928 -19.71 -43.93 28.14
CA ARG A 928 -20.20 -42.88 27.25
C ARG A 928 -19.03 -42.21 26.56
N HIS A 929 -19.28 -41.61 25.40
CA HIS A 929 -18.28 -40.83 24.68
C HIS A 929 -17.94 -39.50 25.36
N LEU A 930 -18.93 -38.85 25.99
CA LEU A 930 -18.78 -37.56 26.65
C LEU A 930 -18.88 -37.73 28.16
N ASN A 931 -17.80 -37.44 28.88
CA ASN A 931 -17.70 -37.66 30.31
C ASN A 931 -17.12 -36.42 31.01
N ILE A 932 -17.54 -36.17 32.25
CA ILE A 932 -16.87 -35.24 33.17
C ILE A 932 -16.57 -35.95 34.48
N LEU A 933 -15.33 -35.83 34.95
CA LEU A 933 -14.96 -36.10 36.33
C LEU A 933 -15.23 -34.84 37.14
N ASP A 934 -16.35 -34.81 37.85
CA ASP A 934 -16.78 -33.66 38.63
C ASP A 934 -16.13 -33.66 40.02
N LEU A 935 -15.30 -32.67 40.25
CA LEU A 935 -14.55 -32.44 41.49
C LEU A 935 -15.11 -31.23 42.26
N SER A 936 -16.39 -30.87 42.04
CA SER A 936 -17.04 -29.74 42.70
C SER A 936 -17.08 -29.82 44.22
N ASP A 937 -17.10 -31.03 44.78
CA ASP A 937 -17.18 -31.27 46.22
C ASP A 937 -15.82 -31.68 46.84
N GLU A 938 -14.75 -31.78 46.04
CA GLU A 938 -13.42 -32.18 46.51
C GLU A 938 -12.59 -30.97 46.96
N MET A 939 -12.30 -30.89 48.26
CA MET A 939 -11.60 -29.75 48.86
C MET A 939 -10.13 -29.60 48.40
N LYS A 940 -9.48 -30.69 47.99
CA LYS A 940 -8.10 -30.66 47.46
C LYS A 940 -8.04 -30.16 46.01
N TYR A 941 -9.16 -30.18 45.28
CA TYR A 941 -9.23 -29.66 43.91
C TYR A 941 -9.22 -28.13 43.93
N ARG A 942 -8.02 -27.56 43.98
CA ARG A 942 -7.84 -26.11 44.12
C ARG A 942 -6.68 -25.61 43.28
N GLU A 943 -6.92 -24.56 42.49
CA GLU A 943 -5.84 -23.93 41.73
C GLU A 943 -4.85 -23.17 42.63
N SER A 944 -3.57 -23.24 42.26
CA SER A 944 -2.49 -22.41 42.77
C SER A 944 -2.04 -21.42 41.69
N THR A 945 -1.63 -20.24 42.13
CA THR A 945 -1.07 -19.18 41.25
C THR A 945 0.30 -18.70 41.76
N LYS A 946 1.12 -19.61 42.28
CA LYS A 946 2.49 -19.28 42.71
C LYS A 946 3.37 -19.01 41.48
N ASP A 947 4.29 -18.04 41.61
CA ASP A 947 5.27 -17.67 40.57
C ASP A 947 4.65 -17.40 39.19
N SER A 948 3.45 -16.80 39.17
CA SER A 948 2.67 -16.51 37.96
C SER A 948 2.27 -17.76 37.13
N ALA A 949 2.53 -18.97 37.63
CA ALA A 949 2.11 -20.22 37.01
C ALA A 949 0.80 -20.70 37.62
N VAL A 950 -0.19 -20.98 36.75
CA VAL A 950 -1.46 -21.58 37.17
C VAL A 950 -1.32 -23.10 37.14
N THR A 951 -1.54 -23.73 38.29
CA THR A 951 -1.45 -25.20 38.45
C THR A 951 -2.54 -25.73 39.37
N ASN A 952 -2.85 -27.01 39.24
CA ASN A 952 -3.67 -27.79 40.15
C ASN A 952 -2.98 -29.14 40.34
N VAL A 953 -2.24 -29.26 41.45
CA VAL A 953 -1.39 -30.42 41.73
C VAL A 953 -2.21 -31.68 41.93
N TYR A 954 -3.36 -31.54 42.58
CA TYR A 954 -4.26 -32.65 42.85
C TYR A 954 -4.89 -33.19 41.55
N GLU A 955 -5.33 -32.31 40.65
CA GLU A 955 -5.74 -32.69 39.29
C GLU A 955 -4.64 -33.43 38.54
N ALA A 956 -3.40 -32.96 38.61
CA ALA A 956 -2.25 -33.59 37.95
C ALA A 956 -1.98 -35.02 38.48
N GLN A 957 -2.14 -35.24 39.77
CA GLN A 957 -2.01 -36.56 40.39
C GLN A 957 -3.13 -37.52 39.95
N LEU A 958 -4.38 -37.04 39.91
CA LEU A 958 -5.52 -37.83 39.41
C LEU A 958 -5.33 -38.22 37.95
N VAL A 959 -4.93 -37.27 37.10
CA VAL A 959 -4.62 -37.51 35.69
C VAL A 959 -3.53 -38.58 35.55
N ALA A 960 -2.46 -38.51 36.33
CA ALA A 960 -1.37 -39.48 36.22
C ALA A 960 -1.83 -40.91 36.57
N LYS A 961 -2.64 -41.06 37.63
CA LYS A 961 -3.25 -42.34 38.01
C LYS A 961 -4.21 -42.85 36.92
N LEU A 962 -5.07 -41.98 36.42
CA LEU A 962 -6.03 -42.31 35.37
C LEU A 962 -5.31 -42.75 34.09
N VAL A 963 -4.34 -41.98 33.60
CA VAL A 963 -3.57 -42.32 32.39
C VAL A 963 -2.87 -43.66 32.54
N LYS A 964 -2.35 -43.99 33.73
CA LYS A 964 -1.74 -45.30 34.02
C LYS A 964 -2.75 -46.45 33.91
N GLN A 965 -3.94 -46.30 34.50
CA GLN A 965 -5.02 -47.30 34.41
C GLN A 965 -5.53 -47.45 32.97
N VAL A 966 -5.76 -46.32 32.30
CA VAL A 966 -6.19 -46.20 30.92
C VAL A 966 -5.22 -46.91 29.99
N ARG A 967 -3.93 -46.57 30.05
CA ARG A 967 -2.89 -47.18 29.21
C ARG A 967 -2.72 -48.67 29.47
N ALA A 968 -3.03 -49.17 30.67
CA ALA A 968 -2.99 -50.61 30.96
C ALA A 968 -4.10 -51.39 30.22
N LYS A 969 -5.22 -50.74 29.88
CA LYS A 969 -6.36 -51.36 29.17
C LYS A 969 -6.41 -51.01 27.68
N LEU A 970 -5.93 -49.82 27.30
CA LEU A 970 -5.91 -49.34 25.92
C LEU A 970 -4.70 -49.83 25.13
N PRO A 971 -4.88 -50.38 23.92
CA PRO A 971 -3.78 -50.79 23.05
C PRO A 971 -2.77 -49.66 22.82
N MET A 972 -1.48 -50.01 22.72
CA MET A 972 -0.38 -49.04 22.55
C MET A 972 -0.52 -48.15 21.29
N GLN A 973 -1.14 -48.71 20.25
CA GLN A 973 -1.46 -48.02 19.01
C GLN A 973 -2.51 -46.91 19.17
N GLU A 974 -3.37 -47.00 20.18
CA GLU A 974 -4.36 -45.96 20.49
C GLU A 974 -3.70 -44.85 21.32
N LYS A 975 -3.90 -43.62 20.87
CA LYS A 975 -3.28 -42.42 21.40
C LYS A 975 -4.15 -41.84 22.51
N ILE A 976 -3.47 -41.42 23.57
CA ILE A 976 -4.08 -40.69 24.68
C ILE A 976 -3.55 -39.26 24.64
N ALA A 977 -4.44 -38.28 24.69
CA ALA A 977 -4.06 -36.87 24.77
C ALA A 977 -4.53 -36.26 26.08
N VAL A 978 -3.60 -35.73 26.87
CA VAL A 978 -3.88 -34.90 28.03
C VAL A 978 -3.65 -33.44 27.63
N ILE A 979 -4.73 -32.67 27.61
CA ILE A 979 -4.74 -31.27 27.17
C ILE A 979 -5.05 -30.38 28.35
N CYS A 980 -4.31 -29.30 28.53
CA CYS A 980 -4.57 -28.30 29.59
C CYS A 980 -4.37 -26.86 29.09
N PRO A 981 -5.00 -25.86 29.74
CA PRO A 981 -4.82 -24.44 29.39
C PRO A 981 -3.41 -23.90 29.61
N TYR A 982 -2.73 -24.33 30.67
CA TYR A 982 -1.56 -23.64 31.21
C TYR A 982 -0.28 -24.47 31.10
N ARG A 983 0.81 -23.85 30.65
CA ARG A 983 2.14 -24.49 30.60
C ARG A 983 2.62 -24.97 31.97
N GLY A 984 2.28 -24.24 33.04
CA GLY A 984 2.55 -24.66 34.42
C GLY A 984 1.88 -26.00 34.74
N GLN A 985 0.59 -26.14 34.40
CA GLN A 985 -0.14 -27.38 34.60
C GLN A 985 0.42 -28.52 33.75
N MET A 986 0.75 -28.27 32.49
CA MET A 986 1.38 -29.27 31.62
C MET A 986 2.66 -29.84 32.25
N ARG A 987 3.54 -28.99 32.80
CA ARG A 987 4.74 -29.43 33.51
C ARG A 987 4.39 -30.26 34.76
N CYS A 988 3.43 -29.79 35.55
CA CYS A 988 2.96 -30.48 36.74
C CYS A 988 2.42 -31.90 36.42
N ILE A 989 1.64 -32.05 35.34
CA ILE A 989 1.14 -33.35 34.86
C ILE A 989 2.29 -34.25 34.42
N ARG A 990 3.25 -33.75 33.64
CA ARG A 990 4.42 -34.53 33.19
C ARG A 990 5.24 -35.05 34.38
N GLU A 991 5.43 -34.22 35.40
CA GLU A 991 6.09 -34.63 36.64
C GLU A 991 5.28 -35.69 37.41
N ALA A 992 3.97 -35.53 37.50
CA ALA A 992 3.08 -36.52 38.14
C ALA A 992 3.13 -37.86 37.41
N LEU A 993 3.05 -37.88 36.08
CA LEU A 993 3.19 -39.08 35.25
C LEU A 993 4.54 -39.78 35.48
N ARG A 994 5.63 -39.00 35.54
CA ARG A 994 6.97 -39.54 35.82
C ARG A 994 7.05 -40.19 37.20
N LYS A 995 6.43 -39.57 38.22
CA LYS A 995 6.36 -40.14 39.59
C LYS A 995 5.53 -41.43 39.64
N GLU A 996 4.49 -41.52 38.83
CA GLU A 996 3.67 -42.72 38.69
C GLU A 996 4.31 -43.84 37.84
N GLY A 997 5.49 -43.58 37.25
CA GLY A 997 6.21 -44.52 36.40
C GLY A 997 5.66 -44.63 34.98
N VAL A 998 4.89 -43.64 34.52
CA VAL A 998 4.34 -43.59 33.15
C VAL A 998 5.28 -42.80 32.24
N ASP A 999 5.87 -43.47 31.25
CA ASP A 999 6.62 -42.79 30.20
C ASP A 999 5.67 -42.31 29.10
N TRP A 1000 5.34 -41.02 29.16
CA TRP A 1000 4.48 -40.40 28.16
C TRP A 1000 5.19 -40.21 26.81
N THR A 1001 6.52 -40.18 26.76
CA THR A 1001 7.27 -39.94 25.51
C THR A 1001 7.27 -41.15 24.58
N GLN A 1002 7.29 -42.35 25.15
CA GLN A 1002 7.25 -43.62 24.41
C GLN A 1002 5.87 -44.27 24.43
N GLY A 1003 4.99 -43.85 25.35
CA GLY A 1003 3.65 -44.42 25.59
C GLY A 1003 2.56 -44.08 24.58
N ASN A 1004 2.86 -43.44 23.45
CA ASN A 1004 1.86 -42.80 22.57
C ASN A 1004 0.88 -41.91 23.38
N ILE A 1005 1.41 -41.16 24.35
CA ILE A 1005 0.66 -40.26 25.22
C ILE A 1005 1.15 -38.83 24.94
N ALA A 1006 0.26 -37.97 24.47
CA ALA A 1006 0.55 -36.56 24.30
C ALA A 1006 0.16 -35.79 25.57
N VAL A 1007 1.06 -34.98 26.14
CA VAL A 1007 0.74 -34.08 27.26
C VAL A 1007 1.10 -32.66 26.86
N ASN A 1008 0.13 -31.86 26.46
CA ASN A 1008 0.36 -30.56 25.83
C ASN A 1008 -0.65 -29.49 26.28
N THR A 1009 -0.34 -28.24 25.97
CA THR A 1009 -1.33 -27.16 26.07
C THR A 1009 -2.30 -27.20 24.88
N ILE A 1010 -3.48 -26.59 25.00
CA ILE A 1010 -4.47 -26.49 23.90
C ILE A 1010 -3.81 -25.98 22.61
N ASP A 1011 -3.08 -24.86 22.69
CA ASP A 1011 -2.43 -24.21 21.56
C ASP A 1011 -1.37 -25.10 20.87
N ALA A 1012 -0.71 -25.96 21.64
CA ALA A 1012 0.36 -26.84 21.15
C ALA A 1012 -0.18 -28.15 20.55
N TYR A 1013 -1.43 -28.53 20.87
CA TYR A 1013 -2.05 -29.77 20.40
C TYR A 1013 -2.98 -29.58 19.19
N GLN A 1014 -3.03 -28.37 18.63
CA GLN A 1014 -3.79 -28.09 17.42
C GLN A 1014 -3.25 -28.88 16.22
N GLY A 1015 -4.17 -29.40 15.40
CA GLY A 1015 -3.86 -30.20 14.20
C GLY A 1015 -3.69 -31.68 14.50
N ASP A 1016 -3.57 -32.06 15.77
CA ASP A 1016 -3.49 -33.44 16.22
C ASP A 1016 -4.87 -33.96 16.69
N GLU A 1017 -4.96 -35.26 16.92
CA GLU A 1017 -6.17 -35.97 17.34
C GLU A 1017 -5.79 -37.25 18.10
N ALA A 1018 -6.69 -37.72 18.97
CA ALA A 1018 -6.47 -38.91 19.79
C ALA A 1018 -7.76 -39.70 19.99
N GLU A 1019 -7.62 -41.02 20.16
CA GLU A 1019 -8.72 -41.93 20.52
C GLU A 1019 -9.37 -41.50 21.84
N LEU A 1020 -8.55 -41.18 22.84
CA LEU A 1020 -8.99 -40.64 24.13
C LEU A 1020 -8.37 -39.25 24.38
N VAL A 1021 -9.22 -38.27 24.66
CA VAL A 1021 -8.82 -36.92 25.09
C VAL A 1021 -9.25 -36.68 26.53
N ILE A 1022 -8.29 -36.30 27.37
CA ILE A 1022 -8.48 -35.86 28.75
C ILE A 1022 -8.22 -34.35 28.79
N PHE A 1023 -9.28 -33.55 28.98
CA PHE A 1023 -9.21 -32.10 29.05
C PHE A 1023 -9.26 -31.61 30.51
N CYS A 1024 -8.13 -31.07 30.96
CA CYS A 1024 -7.88 -30.63 32.33
C CYS A 1024 -8.27 -29.16 32.51
N MET A 1025 -9.33 -28.85 33.27
CA MET A 1025 -9.77 -27.45 33.50
C MET A 1025 -8.71 -26.63 34.23
N THR A 1026 -7.95 -27.23 35.15
CA THR A 1026 -7.03 -26.57 36.08
C THR A 1026 -7.69 -25.59 37.06
N ARG A 1027 -8.57 -24.71 36.58
CA ARG A 1027 -9.32 -23.73 37.37
C ARG A 1027 -10.49 -24.39 38.08
N SER A 1028 -10.67 -24.02 39.34
CA SER A 1028 -11.72 -24.52 40.22
C SER A 1028 -12.53 -23.40 40.88
N LEU A 1029 -11.96 -22.20 41.06
CA LEU A 1029 -12.61 -21.10 41.77
C LEU A 1029 -12.58 -19.79 40.98
N ARG A 1030 -11.38 -19.34 40.56
CA ARG A 1030 -11.22 -18.03 39.92
C ARG A 1030 -11.62 -18.08 38.44
N LYS A 1031 -12.61 -17.25 38.07
CA LYS A 1031 -12.95 -17.01 36.65
C LYS A 1031 -11.75 -16.43 35.91
N THR A 1032 -11.61 -16.81 34.66
CA THR A 1032 -10.52 -16.37 33.79
C THR A 1032 -11.05 -16.02 32.41
N PRO A 1033 -10.51 -14.97 31.75
CA PRO A 1033 -10.84 -14.66 30.36
C PRO A 1033 -10.28 -15.70 29.39
N TYR A 1034 -9.37 -16.58 29.84
CA TYR A 1034 -8.79 -17.64 28.99
C TYR A 1034 -9.87 -18.54 28.36
N PHE A 1035 -10.95 -18.83 29.08
CA PHE A 1035 -12.08 -19.65 28.60
C PHE A 1035 -13.21 -18.83 27.96
N SER A 1036 -13.09 -17.51 27.91
CA SER A 1036 -13.99 -16.66 27.13
C SER A 1036 -13.60 -16.65 25.65
N ASP A 1037 -12.40 -17.15 25.31
CA ASP A 1037 -11.98 -17.48 23.96
C ASP A 1037 -12.60 -18.83 23.52
N GLU A 1038 -13.69 -18.74 22.77
CA GLU A 1038 -14.43 -19.90 22.26
C GLU A 1038 -13.56 -20.79 21.35
N ALA A 1039 -12.60 -20.22 20.62
CA ALA A 1039 -11.75 -20.97 19.70
C ALA A 1039 -10.86 -21.98 20.44
N ARG A 1040 -10.37 -21.64 21.63
CA ARG A 1040 -9.62 -22.58 22.49
C ARG A 1040 -10.46 -23.75 22.94
N LEU A 1041 -11.70 -23.51 23.33
CA LEU A 1041 -12.62 -24.56 23.76
C LEU A 1041 -13.02 -25.45 22.58
N ASN A 1042 -13.33 -24.87 21.43
CA ASN A 1042 -13.58 -25.61 20.19
C ASN A 1042 -12.41 -26.54 19.87
N VAL A 1043 -11.18 -26.01 19.92
CA VAL A 1043 -9.96 -26.79 19.70
C VAL A 1043 -9.80 -27.89 20.74
N ALA A 1044 -9.99 -27.65 22.03
CA ALA A 1044 -9.77 -28.66 23.07
C ALA A 1044 -10.76 -29.82 22.97
N LEU A 1045 -12.04 -29.51 22.72
CA LEU A 1045 -13.14 -30.47 22.77
C LEU A 1045 -13.29 -31.28 21.45
N SER A 1046 -12.69 -30.82 20.35
CA SER A 1046 -12.82 -31.45 19.02
C SER A 1046 -11.63 -32.32 18.57
N ARG A 1047 -10.68 -32.62 19.47
CA ARG A 1047 -9.52 -33.50 19.19
C ARG A 1047 -9.80 -34.98 19.36
N VAL A 1048 -10.97 -35.30 19.90
CA VAL A 1048 -11.38 -36.65 20.28
C VAL A 1048 -11.88 -37.46 19.10
N LYS A 1049 -11.48 -38.73 19.02
CA LYS A 1049 -12.06 -39.71 18.10
C LYS A 1049 -13.10 -40.61 18.74
N ASN A 1050 -12.88 -41.05 19.97
CA ASN A 1050 -13.78 -41.98 20.67
C ASN A 1050 -14.28 -41.40 21.98
N ASP A 1051 -13.39 -41.09 22.91
CA ASP A 1051 -13.79 -40.78 24.29
C ASP A 1051 -13.20 -39.45 24.76
N LEU A 1052 -14.05 -38.57 25.30
CA LEU A 1052 -13.69 -37.29 25.88
C LEU A 1052 -13.99 -37.33 27.38
N LEU A 1053 -12.96 -37.07 28.18
CA LEU A 1053 -13.09 -36.82 29.60
C LEU A 1053 -12.69 -35.39 29.92
N ILE A 1054 -13.60 -34.64 30.54
CA ILE A 1054 -13.29 -33.34 31.13
C ILE A 1054 -13.01 -33.55 32.62
N ILE A 1055 -11.92 -33.00 33.14
CA ILE A 1055 -11.63 -33.02 34.58
C ILE A 1055 -11.77 -31.61 35.11
N GLY A 1056 -12.70 -31.38 36.03
CA GLY A 1056 -13.01 -30.04 36.51
C GLY A 1056 -14.11 -30.02 37.56
N SER A 1057 -14.68 -28.83 37.79
CA SER A 1057 -15.83 -28.64 38.68
C SER A 1057 -17.03 -28.14 37.87
N LEU A 1058 -18.13 -28.89 37.85
CA LEU A 1058 -19.42 -28.43 37.29
C LEU A 1058 -19.88 -27.12 37.95
N ARG A 1059 -19.72 -27.01 39.29
CA ARG A 1059 -20.00 -25.76 40.03
C ARG A 1059 -19.18 -24.59 39.49
N TYR A 1060 -17.90 -24.79 39.14
CA TYR A 1060 -17.07 -23.77 38.51
C TYR A 1060 -17.61 -23.37 37.14
N LEU A 1061 -17.93 -24.34 36.26
CA LEU A 1061 -18.46 -24.05 34.92
C LEU A 1061 -19.80 -23.31 35.00
N GLN A 1062 -20.70 -23.74 35.89
CA GLN A 1062 -22.01 -23.14 36.12
C GLN A 1062 -21.94 -21.78 36.81
N SER A 1063 -20.82 -21.44 37.46
CA SER A 1063 -20.63 -20.11 38.05
C SER A 1063 -20.58 -18.99 37.01
N TYR A 1064 -20.28 -19.31 35.75
CA TYR A 1064 -20.39 -18.37 34.62
C TYR A 1064 -21.87 -18.12 34.27
N GLY A 1065 -22.17 -16.95 33.70
CA GLY A 1065 -23.56 -16.60 33.35
C GLY A 1065 -24.14 -17.55 32.29
N GLU A 1066 -25.46 -17.70 32.26
CA GLU A 1066 -26.17 -18.67 31.40
C GLU A 1066 -25.86 -18.52 29.90
N SER A 1067 -25.56 -17.29 29.46
CA SER A 1067 -25.17 -17.01 28.08
C SER A 1067 -23.75 -17.47 27.73
N HIS A 1068 -22.88 -17.66 28.72
CA HIS A 1068 -21.48 -18.02 28.54
C HIS A 1068 -21.31 -19.49 28.11
N ILE A 1069 -20.37 -19.75 27.21
CA ILE A 1069 -20.18 -21.06 26.60
C ILE A 1069 -19.88 -22.19 27.60
N LEU A 1070 -19.08 -21.92 28.64
CA LEU A 1070 -18.82 -22.91 29.71
C LEU A 1070 -20.08 -23.36 30.45
N HIS A 1071 -21.02 -22.44 30.71
CA HIS A 1071 -22.28 -22.79 31.35
C HIS A 1071 -23.12 -23.69 30.43
N LYS A 1072 -23.20 -23.33 29.14
CA LYS A 1072 -23.89 -24.13 28.12
C LYS A 1072 -23.29 -25.52 27.95
N ILE A 1073 -21.96 -25.64 28.00
CA ILE A 1073 -21.24 -26.92 27.95
C ILE A 1073 -21.57 -27.76 29.19
N ALA A 1074 -21.55 -27.17 30.39
CA ALA A 1074 -21.92 -27.89 31.61
C ALA A 1074 -23.36 -28.43 31.57
N GLN A 1075 -24.30 -27.63 31.07
CA GLN A 1075 -25.69 -28.04 30.87
C GLN A 1075 -25.77 -29.22 29.88
N TYR A 1076 -25.11 -29.10 28.73
CA TYR A 1076 -25.10 -30.17 27.71
C TYR A 1076 -24.49 -31.48 28.22
N ILE A 1077 -23.39 -31.41 28.99
CA ILE A 1077 -22.78 -32.59 29.60
C ILE A 1077 -23.74 -33.22 30.62
N THR A 1078 -24.47 -32.41 31.38
CA THR A 1078 -25.47 -32.91 32.35
C THR A 1078 -26.62 -33.64 31.64
N ASP A 1079 -27.06 -33.12 30.50
CA ASP A 1079 -28.19 -33.67 29.74
C ASP A 1079 -27.81 -34.90 28.90
N HIS A 1080 -26.57 -34.96 28.38
CA HIS A 1080 -26.17 -35.96 27.37
C HIS A 1080 -24.91 -36.79 27.73
N GLY A 1081 -24.09 -36.34 28.67
CA GLY A 1081 -22.84 -36.99 29.07
C GLY A 1081 -22.97 -37.92 30.28
N ALA A 1082 -21.84 -38.43 30.78
CA ALA A 1082 -21.74 -39.09 32.08
C ALA A 1082 -21.02 -38.18 33.09
N ILE A 1083 -21.54 -38.14 34.32
CA ILE A 1083 -20.90 -37.45 35.44
C ILE A 1083 -20.26 -38.51 36.34
N LEU A 1084 -18.94 -38.46 36.43
CA LEU A 1084 -18.10 -39.37 37.20
C LEU A 1084 -17.61 -38.66 38.47
N LYS A 1085 -17.39 -39.42 39.54
CA LYS A 1085 -16.83 -38.96 40.83
C LYS A 1085 -15.40 -39.46 41.01
N GLU A 1086 -14.69 -38.89 41.99
CA GLU A 1086 -13.31 -39.30 42.31
C GLU A 1086 -13.19 -40.80 42.62
N GLU A 1087 -14.16 -41.34 43.37
CA GLU A 1087 -14.22 -42.75 43.79
C GLU A 1087 -14.11 -43.69 42.59
N ASP A 1088 -14.80 -43.38 41.48
CA ASP A 1088 -14.75 -44.15 40.23
C ASP A 1088 -13.31 -44.30 39.71
N VAL A 1089 -12.47 -43.25 39.85
CA VAL A 1089 -11.08 -43.23 39.40
C VAL A 1089 -10.14 -43.95 40.38
N LEU A 1090 -10.37 -43.81 41.69
CA LEU A 1090 -9.50 -44.35 42.73
C LEU A 1090 -9.72 -45.84 43.00
N GLU A 1091 -10.96 -46.31 42.93
CA GLU A 1091 -11.32 -47.71 43.20
C GLU A 1091 -11.14 -48.62 41.98
N GLY A 1092 -10.85 -48.02 40.81
CA GLY A 1092 -10.74 -48.77 39.54
C GLY A 1092 -12.10 -49.27 39.02
N GLU A 1093 -13.19 -48.85 39.68
CA GLU A 1093 -14.59 -49.12 39.36
C GLU A 1093 -15.16 -48.18 38.27
N LEU A 1094 -14.31 -47.46 37.53
CA LEU A 1094 -14.68 -46.81 36.28
C LEU A 1094 -15.36 -47.85 35.39
N ALA A 1095 -16.69 -47.84 35.42
CA ALA A 1095 -17.55 -48.94 35.01
C ALA A 1095 -17.07 -49.48 33.66
N LEU A 1096 -16.47 -50.67 33.75
CA LEU A 1096 -15.78 -51.35 32.69
C LEU A 1096 -16.80 -51.78 31.65
N ILE A 1097 -16.41 -51.69 30.37
CA ILE A 1097 -17.03 -52.49 29.32
C ILE A 1097 -16.94 -53.94 29.81
N GLU A 1098 -18.05 -54.53 30.27
CA GLU A 1098 -18.14 -55.97 30.44
C GLU A 1098 -17.89 -56.58 29.06
N GLU A 1099 -16.86 -57.44 28.97
CA GLU A 1099 -16.53 -58.16 27.75
C GLU A 1099 -17.80 -58.83 27.19
N ALA A 1100 -18.24 -58.40 26.01
CA ALA A 1100 -19.27 -59.04 25.21
C ALA A 1100 -18.64 -59.93 24.14
#